data_AF-A0A843WEI9-F1
#
_entry.id   AF-A0A843WEI9-F1
#
_cell.length_a   1.000
_cell.length_b   1.000
_cell.length_c   1.000
_cell.angle_alpha   90.00
_cell.angle_beta   90.00
_cell.angle_gamma   90.00
#
_symmetry.space_group_name_H-M   'P 1'
#
loop_
_entity.id
_entity.type
_entity.pdbx_description
1 polymer ?
#
loop_
_entity_poly.entity_id
_entity_poly.type
_entity_poly.pdbx_seq_one_letter_code
_entity_poly.pdbx_strand_id
1 'polypeptide(L)'
;MYPSNYASYSDHPEEISSYFKCSWVLADPSQQNCVVETPSRFQTVAPQKGHTIHKNFVRTDPSYLVTLSQAHSGWIFGGIAELVDNARDANASRLDISIELLYLRIMGQKIPVLSIVDNGHGMCHEEVIRMLSFGHKQTNVENVDCIGQFGIGFKTGAMRLGRDAIVLTQTASSRSVALLSQSFNEDKENLEIPIITYSKQGNYMDLDVTVHSQASADRHLQAIKDFSPFNEYVIGQKIGIFGEYGTGTQIYIWNLDRWGSDYSLQWNKVEMSGQQSEGDILIRSRRIRSRPGQISQEVPLDYSLQAYLEVIFLDPRMNIYIQGSLVKSRPLAKSLRKTAVVKGEIMGNPIQLTLGCSQLEWDRMNCGMFLYWRGRLIEAYKRVGGMVHNADMGRGVLGVVDVTNIMKDRNGRVWVLNNKQGFQDCEAYAKLEEWLGNRSDEYWDDHFDTLHLQHGNANYKPDDDWVQCNKCRKWRVLPPNFDSHSLPPEWFCYMPPFNGMCEIPEQQVADGVITVSAKRSGFDSQIKAGIALLKEEDSVEEKHEHSKQSTNDFQKKRARDEVACKDKSSLIRNDLKSEGCHASQGRRSGEASSKVSIKLDSLDDCVDISAVENTAKRPVLKRLRRGPARSCRRS
;
A
#
# COMPACT_ATOMS: atom_id res chain seq x y z
N MET A 1 -63.67 8.42 -21.76
CA MET A 1 -63.94 9.86 -21.98
C MET A 1 -62.61 10.57 -22.20
N TYR A 2 -62.56 11.45 -23.18
CA TYR A 2 -61.59 12.57 -23.31
C TYR A 2 -61.95 13.67 -22.28
N PRO A 3 -61.20 14.79 -22.10
CA PRO A 3 -60.19 15.42 -22.98
C PRO A 3 -58.81 15.68 -22.31
N SER A 4 -57.67 16.03 -22.94
CA SER A 4 -57.24 16.60 -24.25
C SER A 4 -57.35 18.12 -24.47
N ASN A 5 -56.23 18.77 -24.82
CA ASN A 5 -56.04 19.80 -25.88
C ASN A 5 -54.57 20.26 -25.85
N TYR A 6 -53.79 20.21 -26.94
CA TYR A 6 -53.76 21.11 -28.14
C TYR A 6 -53.34 22.56 -27.77
N ALA A 7 -52.11 23.00 -28.09
CA ALA A 7 -51.57 23.50 -29.38
C ALA A 7 -51.42 25.07 -29.32
N SER A 8 -50.66 25.80 -30.15
CA SER A 8 -50.09 25.57 -31.50
C SER A 8 -48.83 26.42 -31.82
N TYR A 9 -48.27 26.21 -33.02
CA TYR A 9 -47.56 27.12 -33.97
C TYR A 9 -47.77 28.66 -33.78
N SER A 10 -46.95 29.61 -34.28
CA SER A 10 -46.06 29.69 -35.49
C SER A 10 -45.04 30.88 -35.34
N ASP A 11 -44.05 31.26 -36.20
CA ASP A 11 -43.34 30.66 -37.37
C ASP A 11 -41.98 31.40 -37.68
N HIS A 12 -41.39 31.21 -38.88
CA HIS A 12 -40.14 31.78 -39.45
C HIS A 12 -40.35 33.03 -40.39
N PRO A 13 -39.33 33.62 -41.10
CA PRO A 13 -37.98 34.12 -40.70
C PRO A 13 -37.59 35.50 -41.35
N GLU A 14 -36.43 36.08 -40.99
CA GLU A 14 -35.56 36.96 -41.84
C GLU A 14 -34.18 37.12 -41.14
N GLU A 15 -33.08 36.56 -41.67
CA GLU A 15 -32.02 37.18 -42.50
C GLU A 15 -31.22 38.37 -41.91
N ILE A 16 -29.91 38.17 -41.67
CA ILE A 16 -28.80 38.83 -42.41
C ILE A 16 -27.40 38.33 -41.94
N SER A 17 -26.49 38.23 -42.91
CA SER A 17 -25.03 37.95 -42.82
C SER A 17 -24.32 38.61 -41.61
N SER A 18 -23.31 38.01 -40.96
CA SER A 18 -22.14 37.29 -41.50
C SER A 18 -21.38 36.54 -40.36
N TYR A 19 -20.22 35.85 -40.50
CA TYR A 19 -19.25 35.69 -41.61
C TYR A 19 -18.70 34.23 -41.62
N PHE A 20 -17.43 34.02 -42.03
CA PHE A 20 -16.73 32.73 -42.20
C PHE A 20 -15.65 32.52 -41.09
N LYS A 21 -15.01 31.35 -40.86
CA LYS A 21 -14.71 30.22 -41.79
C LYS A 21 -14.35 28.88 -41.11
N CYS A 22 -14.89 27.76 -41.63
CA CYS A 22 -14.36 26.37 -41.72
C CYS A 22 -13.77 25.63 -40.49
N SER A 23 -13.85 24.28 -40.37
CA SER A 23 -14.69 23.27 -41.06
C SER A 23 -14.54 21.88 -40.40
N TRP A 24 -15.61 21.10 -40.32
CA TRP A 24 -15.60 19.64 -40.09
C TRP A 24 -16.56 18.97 -41.07
N VAL A 25 -16.25 17.76 -41.54
CA VAL A 25 -17.15 16.91 -42.34
C VAL A 25 -17.01 15.44 -41.91
N LEU A 26 -18.15 14.79 -41.67
CA LEU A 26 -18.33 13.34 -41.56
C LEU A 26 -19.12 12.86 -42.79
N ALA A 27 -18.83 11.67 -43.32
CA ALA A 27 -19.69 11.01 -44.31
C ALA A 27 -19.44 9.49 -44.36
N ASP A 28 -20.55 8.74 -44.42
CA ASP A 28 -20.73 7.28 -44.61
C ASP A 28 -22.27 7.08 -44.83
N PRO A 29 -22.84 5.98 -45.37
CA PRO A 29 -22.26 4.81 -46.04
C PRO A 29 -22.89 4.44 -47.42
N SER A 30 -22.37 3.33 -48.00
CA SER A 30 -23.15 2.20 -48.58
C SER A 30 -23.31 1.98 -50.10
N GLN A 31 -23.15 0.68 -50.45
CA GLN A 31 -23.73 -0.15 -51.54
C GLN A 31 -23.36 -0.03 -53.04
N GLN A 32 -23.02 -1.21 -53.58
CA GLN A 32 -23.24 -1.73 -54.96
C GLN A 32 -22.44 -1.08 -56.12
N ASN A 33 -22.14 -1.76 -57.24
CA ASN A 33 -22.53 -3.11 -57.71
C ASN A 33 -21.41 -3.82 -58.51
N CYS A 34 -21.58 -5.10 -58.84
CA CYS A 34 -20.60 -5.90 -59.59
C CYS A 34 -20.65 -5.68 -61.12
N VAL A 35 -19.50 -5.84 -61.80
CA VAL A 35 -19.40 -6.11 -63.25
C VAL A 35 -18.38 -7.23 -63.47
N VAL A 36 -18.63 -8.12 -64.43
CA VAL A 36 -17.78 -9.26 -64.80
C VAL A 36 -17.35 -9.12 -66.25
N GLU A 37 -16.04 -9.09 -66.52
CA GLU A 37 -15.49 -9.26 -67.87
C GLU A 37 -14.28 -10.21 -67.84
N THR A 38 -14.11 -10.98 -68.92
CA THR A 38 -13.04 -11.97 -69.11
C THR A 38 -12.76 -12.13 -70.62
N PRO A 39 -11.59 -12.66 -71.04
CA PRO A 39 -10.25 -12.28 -70.58
C PRO A 39 -9.30 -12.02 -71.77
N SER A 40 -8.35 -11.07 -71.63
CA SER A 40 -7.27 -10.87 -72.61
C SER A 40 -5.92 -11.41 -72.10
N ARG A 41 -5.02 -11.74 -73.03
CA ARG A 41 -3.96 -12.75 -72.81
C ARG A 41 -2.56 -12.12 -72.69
N PHE A 42 -1.77 -12.63 -71.73
CA PHE A 42 -0.32 -12.42 -71.55
C PHE A 42 0.20 -10.98 -71.35
N GLN A 43 0.61 -10.68 -70.11
CA GLN A 43 2.04 -10.43 -69.85
C GLN A 43 2.41 -10.88 -68.43
N THR A 44 3.54 -11.57 -68.28
CA THR A 44 4.04 -12.07 -67.00
C THR A 44 4.83 -10.99 -66.26
N VAL A 45 4.17 -10.28 -65.35
CA VAL A 45 4.85 -9.52 -64.29
C VAL A 45 4.76 -10.35 -63.01
N ALA A 46 5.89 -10.54 -62.33
CA ALA A 46 5.95 -11.37 -61.13
C ALA A 46 5.05 -10.79 -60.01
N PRO A 47 4.42 -11.63 -59.17
CA PRO A 47 3.68 -11.15 -58.02
C PRO A 47 4.68 -10.50 -57.04
N GLN A 48 4.71 -9.17 -57.00
CA GLN A 48 5.30 -8.48 -55.87
C GLN A 48 4.56 -8.97 -54.63
N LYS A 49 5.28 -9.65 -53.73
CA LYS A 49 4.76 -10.04 -52.42
C LYS A 49 4.43 -8.76 -51.67
N GLY A 50 3.17 -8.32 -51.75
CA GLY A 50 2.64 -7.24 -50.94
C GLY A 50 2.99 -7.55 -49.50
N HIS A 51 3.88 -6.74 -48.92
CA HIS A 51 4.29 -6.93 -47.54
C HIS A 51 3.11 -6.54 -46.66
N THR A 52 2.29 -7.53 -46.31
CA THR A 52 1.43 -7.47 -45.14
C THR A 52 2.34 -7.18 -43.95
N ILE A 53 2.42 -5.90 -43.58
CA ILE A 53 3.28 -5.43 -42.49
C ILE A 53 2.87 -6.21 -41.25
N HIS A 54 3.75 -7.13 -40.84
CA HIS A 54 3.43 -8.10 -39.80
C HIS A 54 3.26 -7.34 -38.49
N LYS A 55 2.01 -7.16 -38.05
CA LYS A 55 1.70 -6.42 -36.84
C LYS A 55 2.23 -7.19 -35.64
N ASN A 56 3.33 -6.71 -35.07
CA ASN A 56 3.95 -7.32 -33.91
C ASN A 56 3.15 -6.96 -32.66
N PHE A 57 2.22 -7.84 -32.30
CA PHE A 57 1.51 -7.79 -31.03
C PHE A 57 2.41 -8.29 -29.89
N VAL A 58 2.21 -7.74 -28.69
CA VAL A 58 2.86 -8.23 -27.48
C VAL A 58 2.27 -9.60 -27.12
N ARG A 59 3.15 -10.56 -26.78
CA ARG A 59 2.77 -11.81 -26.11
C ARG A 59 3.10 -11.68 -24.61
N THR A 60 2.31 -12.32 -23.77
CA THR A 60 2.50 -12.28 -22.31
C THR A 60 2.94 -13.65 -21.83
N ASP A 61 4.24 -13.79 -21.62
CA ASP A 61 4.83 -14.97 -20.98
C ASP A 61 4.31 -15.12 -19.52
N PRO A 62 3.99 -16.33 -19.03
CA PRO A 62 3.49 -16.55 -17.67
C PRO A 62 4.37 -15.99 -16.54
N SER A 63 5.69 -15.87 -16.73
CA SER A 63 6.61 -15.24 -15.77
C SER A 63 6.32 -13.75 -15.52
N TYR A 64 5.49 -13.11 -16.36
CA TYR A 64 4.98 -11.77 -16.10
C TYR A 64 4.13 -11.70 -14.82
N LEU A 65 3.47 -12.78 -14.41
CA LEU A 65 2.79 -12.85 -13.11
C LEU A 65 3.77 -12.72 -11.93
N VAL A 66 4.95 -13.34 -12.05
CA VAL A 66 6.05 -13.23 -11.07
C VAL A 66 6.73 -11.85 -11.11
N THR A 67 6.64 -11.15 -12.25
CA THR A 67 7.07 -9.75 -12.37
C THR A 67 6.11 -8.81 -11.61
N LEU A 68 4.79 -9.06 -11.71
CA LEU A 68 3.76 -8.23 -11.07
C LEU A 68 3.76 -8.34 -9.54
N SER A 69 4.13 -9.50 -8.99
CA SER A 69 4.25 -9.68 -7.53
C SER A 69 5.31 -8.77 -6.89
N GLN A 70 6.29 -8.28 -7.68
CA GLN A 70 7.37 -7.42 -7.18
C GLN A 70 6.91 -6.02 -6.78
N ALA A 71 5.75 -5.55 -7.26
CA ALA A 71 5.25 -4.19 -7.00
C ALA A 71 5.06 -3.90 -5.49
N HIS A 72 4.67 -4.92 -4.72
CA HIS A 72 4.48 -4.87 -3.27
C HIS A 72 5.53 -5.72 -2.51
N SER A 73 6.65 -6.05 -3.16
CA SER A 73 7.73 -6.90 -2.59
C SER A 73 8.15 -6.45 -1.20
N GLY A 74 8.43 -5.15 -1.03
CA GLY A 74 8.89 -4.53 0.21
C GLY A 74 7.88 -4.52 1.37
N TRP A 75 6.57 -4.67 1.11
CA TRP A 75 5.57 -4.72 2.17
C TRP A 75 4.27 -5.44 1.73
N ILE A 76 4.04 -6.65 2.25
CA ILE A 76 2.99 -7.56 1.77
C ILE A 76 1.56 -7.04 1.97
N PHE A 77 1.31 -6.23 3.01
CA PHE A 77 -0.02 -5.63 3.25
C PHE A 77 -0.43 -4.63 2.16
N GLY A 78 0.50 -4.04 1.40
CA GLY A 78 0.16 -3.25 0.21
C GLY A 78 -0.63 -4.07 -0.81
N GLY A 79 -0.32 -5.37 -0.93
CA GLY A 79 -1.05 -6.29 -1.80
C GLY A 79 -2.45 -6.67 -1.29
N ILE A 80 -2.68 -6.69 0.02
CA ILE A 80 -4.04 -6.82 0.60
C ILE A 80 -4.81 -5.52 0.38
N ALA A 81 -4.15 -4.38 0.54
CA ALA A 81 -4.75 -3.06 0.41
C ALA A 81 -5.30 -2.79 -1.01
N GLU A 82 -4.64 -3.27 -2.07
CA GLU A 82 -5.20 -3.21 -3.43
C GLU A 82 -6.57 -3.91 -3.55
N LEU A 83 -6.83 -4.94 -2.75
CA LEU A 83 -8.11 -5.67 -2.74
C LEU A 83 -9.15 -4.96 -1.86
N VAL A 84 -8.73 -4.37 -0.73
CA VAL A 84 -9.57 -3.49 0.11
C VAL A 84 -10.00 -2.24 -0.65
N ASP A 85 -9.12 -1.67 -1.49
CA ASP A 85 -9.40 -0.54 -2.37
C ASP A 85 -10.47 -0.89 -3.40
N ASN A 86 -10.34 -2.04 -4.08
CA ASN A 86 -11.33 -2.51 -5.06
C ASN A 86 -12.71 -2.72 -4.41
N ALA A 87 -12.76 -3.26 -3.18
CA ALA A 87 -14.02 -3.44 -2.45
C ALA A 87 -14.69 -2.10 -2.08
N ARG A 88 -13.91 -1.10 -1.64
CA ARG A 88 -14.42 0.27 -1.44
C ARG A 88 -14.93 0.86 -2.75
N ASP A 89 -14.15 0.79 -3.83
CA ASP A 89 -14.51 1.34 -5.14
C ASP A 89 -15.76 0.66 -5.72
N ALA A 90 -16.01 -0.62 -5.37
CA ALA A 90 -17.25 -1.35 -5.69
C ALA A 90 -18.45 -1.01 -4.79
N ASN A 91 -18.34 0.03 -3.95
CA ASN A 91 -19.33 0.48 -2.96
C ASN A 91 -19.74 -0.59 -1.93
N ALA A 92 -18.84 -1.51 -1.57
CA ALA A 92 -19.11 -2.50 -0.55
C ALA A 92 -19.34 -1.85 0.83
N SER A 93 -20.35 -2.32 1.55
CA SER A 93 -20.65 -1.90 2.93
C SER A 93 -19.97 -2.78 3.97
N ARG A 94 -19.60 -4.01 3.57
CA ARG A 94 -18.92 -5.02 4.37
C ARG A 94 -17.81 -5.71 3.56
N LEU A 95 -16.68 -5.97 4.22
CA LEU A 95 -15.55 -6.74 3.71
C LEU A 95 -15.06 -7.73 4.77
N ASP A 96 -15.02 -9.02 4.45
CA ASP A 96 -14.49 -10.07 5.31
C ASP A 96 -13.15 -10.60 4.78
N ILE A 97 -12.12 -10.58 5.61
CA ILE A 97 -10.76 -11.07 5.30
C ILE A 97 -10.42 -12.21 6.28
N SER A 98 -10.08 -13.38 5.77
CA SER A 98 -9.73 -14.55 6.61
C SER A 98 -8.75 -15.48 5.92
N ILE A 99 -8.11 -16.37 6.68
CA ILE A 99 -7.27 -17.45 6.13
C ILE A 99 -7.79 -18.79 6.62
N GLU A 100 -8.43 -19.53 5.73
CA GLU A 100 -9.03 -20.86 5.99
C GLU A 100 -8.19 -21.99 5.40
N LEU A 101 -8.51 -23.26 5.75
CA LEU A 101 -7.76 -24.45 5.30
C LEU A 101 -8.60 -25.30 4.34
N LEU A 102 -8.45 -25.06 3.03
CA LEU A 102 -9.13 -25.82 1.97
C LEU A 102 -8.25 -26.97 1.46
N TYR A 103 -8.87 -28.03 0.94
CA TYR A 103 -8.17 -29.21 0.42
C TYR A 103 -7.81 -29.01 -1.07
N LEU A 104 -6.52 -29.01 -1.40
CA LEU A 104 -6.05 -28.94 -2.80
C LEU A 104 -5.71 -30.34 -3.31
N ARG A 105 -6.51 -30.83 -4.28
CA ARG A 105 -6.42 -32.21 -4.80
C ARG A 105 -5.01 -32.59 -5.26
N ILE A 106 -4.36 -31.74 -6.06
CA ILE A 106 -3.03 -32.01 -6.63
C ILE A 106 -1.90 -32.07 -5.60
N MET A 107 -2.11 -31.55 -4.38
CA MET A 107 -1.15 -31.68 -3.26
C MET A 107 -1.54 -32.76 -2.25
N GLY A 108 -2.70 -33.40 -2.38
CA GLY A 108 -3.20 -34.42 -1.44
C GLY A 108 -3.46 -33.93 -0.01
N GLN A 109 -3.49 -32.62 0.23
CA GLN A 109 -3.50 -32.04 1.58
C GLN A 109 -4.34 -30.77 1.70
N LYS A 110 -4.59 -30.33 2.94
CA LYS A 110 -5.15 -29.00 3.21
C LYS A 110 -4.06 -27.93 3.16
N ILE A 111 -4.35 -26.82 2.49
CA ILE A 111 -3.47 -25.66 2.35
C ILE A 111 -4.17 -24.39 2.85
N PRO A 112 -3.43 -23.36 3.31
CA PRO A 112 -4.02 -22.09 3.65
C PRO A 112 -4.47 -21.33 2.40
N VAL A 113 -5.66 -20.75 2.48
CA VAL A 113 -6.28 -19.93 1.44
C VAL A 113 -6.71 -18.62 2.07
N LEU A 114 -6.16 -17.51 1.59
CA LEU A 114 -6.57 -16.16 1.95
C LEU A 114 -7.86 -15.83 1.20
N SER A 115 -8.92 -15.57 1.95
CA SER A 115 -10.24 -15.18 1.47
C SER A 115 -10.43 -13.68 1.67
N ILE A 116 -10.93 -12.99 0.64
CA ILE A 116 -11.41 -11.60 0.69
C ILE A 116 -12.83 -11.63 0.09
N VAL A 117 -13.84 -11.24 0.87
CA VAL A 117 -15.25 -11.30 0.48
C VAL A 117 -15.92 -9.95 0.69
N ASP A 118 -16.41 -9.33 -0.38
CA ASP A 118 -17.16 -8.08 -0.34
C ASP A 118 -18.65 -8.26 -0.71
N ASN A 119 -19.46 -7.29 -0.34
CA ASN A 119 -20.86 -7.15 -0.77
C ASN A 119 -21.10 -5.91 -1.67
N GLY A 120 -20.11 -5.58 -2.52
CA GLY A 120 -20.20 -4.52 -3.51
C GLY A 120 -21.10 -4.87 -4.69
N HIS A 121 -21.03 -4.12 -5.79
CA HIS A 121 -21.91 -4.34 -6.95
C HIS A 121 -21.58 -5.59 -7.81
N GLY A 122 -20.44 -6.25 -7.57
CA GLY A 122 -19.94 -7.35 -8.41
C GLY A 122 -19.48 -6.91 -9.80
N MET A 123 -19.19 -7.85 -10.71
CA MET A 123 -18.73 -7.54 -12.07
C MET A 123 -19.45 -8.36 -13.15
N CYS A 124 -19.81 -7.73 -14.27
CA CYS A 124 -20.23 -8.43 -15.48
C CYS A 124 -19.05 -9.10 -16.21
N HIS A 125 -19.30 -9.80 -17.32
CA HIS A 125 -18.24 -10.48 -18.07
C HIS A 125 -17.15 -9.52 -18.56
N GLU A 126 -17.55 -8.40 -19.15
CA GLU A 126 -16.68 -7.38 -19.73
C GLU A 126 -15.83 -6.71 -18.64
N GLU A 127 -16.40 -6.54 -17.44
CA GLU A 127 -15.70 -6.03 -16.26
C GLU A 127 -14.69 -7.04 -15.72
N VAL A 128 -15.01 -8.33 -15.67
CA VAL A 128 -14.05 -9.39 -15.31
C VAL A 128 -12.91 -9.48 -16.33
N ILE A 129 -13.20 -9.43 -17.63
CA ILE A 129 -12.20 -9.37 -18.70
C ILE A 129 -11.32 -8.13 -18.56
N ARG A 130 -11.89 -6.96 -18.26
CA ARG A 130 -11.15 -5.71 -18.00
C ARG A 130 -10.30 -5.81 -16.73
N MET A 131 -10.84 -6.40 -15.66
CA MET A 131 -10.17 -6.62 -14.37
C MET A 131 -8.98 -7.59 -14.51
N LEU A 132 -9.02 -8.52 -15.47
CA LEU A 132 -7.92 -9.47 -15.74
C LEU A 132 -6.94 -8.98 -16.81
N SER A 133 -7.38 -8.13 -17.74
CA SER A 133 -6.54 -7.58 -18.83
C SER A 133 -5.34 -6.75 -18.35
N PHE A 134 -4.20 -6.88 -19.01
CA PHE A 134 -2.96 -6.16 -18.68
C PHE A 134 -2.92 -4.80 -19.36
N GLY A 135 -3.53 -3.82 -18.69
CA GLY A 135 -3.75 -2.48 -19.21
C GLY A 135 -5.07 -2.38 -19.97
N HIS A 136 -5.81 -1.33 -19.70
CA HIS A 136 -7.01 -0.93 -20.43
C HIS A 136 -7.03 0.59 -20.56
N LYS A 137 -7.78 1.14 -21.51
CA LYS A 137 -8.05 2.58 -21.49
C LYS A 137 -8.75 2.92 -20.15
N GLN A 138 -8.29 3.97 -19.49
CA GLN A 138 -9.14 4.65 -18.51
C GLN A 138 -10.33 5.23 -19.29
N THR A 139 -11.50 5.19 -18.67
CA THR A 139 -12.69 5.86 -19.20
C THR A 139 -12.47 7.38 -19.07
N ASN A 140 -12.82 8.16 -20.08
CA ASN A 140 -12.57 9.61 -20.09
C ASN A 140 -13.33 10.40 -19.00
N VAL A 141 -14.22 9.74 -18.25
CA VAL A 141 -14.79 10.24 -17.00
C VAL A 141 -13.89 9.76 -15.86
N GLU A 142 -13.11 10.67 -15.28
CA GLU A 142 -12.48 10.40 -13.98
C GLU A 142 -13.58 10.34 -12.92
N ASN A 143 -13.82 9.16 -12.34
CA ASN A 143 -14.47 9.13 -11.04
C ASN A 143 -13.44 9.58 -10.00
N VAL A 144 -13.69 10.75 -9.39
CA VAL A 144 -12.79 11.38 -8.42
C VAL A 144 -12.73 10.57 -7.11
N ASP A 145 -13.81 9.87 -6.77
CA ASP A 145 -13.97 9.15 -5.50
C ASP A 145 -13.34 7.74 -5.50
N CYS A 146 -13.02 7.20 -6.68
CA CYS A 146 -12.37 5.89 -6.83
C CYS A 146 -10.85 5.97 -6.64
N ILE A 147 -10.27 4.98 -5.98
CA ILE A 147 -8.82 4.82 -5.77
C ILE A 147 -8.16 4.15 -6.99
N GLY A 148 -8.89 3.28 -7.70
CA GLY A 148 -8.43 2.40 -8.77
C GLY A 148 -8.09 3.09 -10.09
N GLN A 149 -7.00 3.86 -10.14
CA GLN A 149 -6.57 4.54 -11.37
C GLN A 149 -5.75 3.63 -12.32
N PHE A 150 -4.83 2.79 -11.80
CA PHE A 150 -3.81 2.13 -12.61
C PHE A 150 -4.25 0.85 -13.35
N GLY A 151 -5.41 0.27 -13.06
CA GLY A 151 -5.92 -0.95 -13.70
C GLY A 151 -5.15 -2.26 -13.42
N ILE A 152 -4.10 -2.22 -12.57
CA ILE A 152 -3.23 -3.37 -12.27
C ILE A 152 -3.38 -3.94 -10.85
N GLY A 153 -4.03 -3.21 -9.94
CA GLY A 153 -4.05 -3.48 -8.48
C GLY A 153 -4.41 -4.91 -8.10
N PHE A 154 -5.48 -5.48 -8.67
CA PHE A 154 -5.85 -6.87 -8.45
C PHE A 154 -4.69 -7.85 -8.76
N LYS A 155 -3.99 -7.66 -9.89
CA LYS A 155 -2.92 -8.59 -10.30
C LYS A 155 -1.68 -8.45 -9.44
N THR A 156 -1.26 -7.22 -9.15
CA THR A 156 -0.08 -6.95 -8.30
C THR A 156 -0.33 -7.38 -6.86
N GLY A 157 -1.54 -7.18 -6.34
CA GLY A 157 -1.96 -7.65 -5.01
C GLY A 157 -2.06 -9.16 -4.92
N ALA A 158 -2.86 -9.80 -5.78
CA ALA A 158 -3.07 -11.25 -5.74
C ALA A 158 -1.75 -12.03 -5.92
N MET A 159 -0.94 -11.68 -6.94
CA MET A 159 0.34 -12.35 -7.20
C MET A 159 1.42 -12.04 -6.16
N ARG A 160 1.30 -10.95 -5.37
CA ARG A 160 2.15 -10.72 -4.19
C ARG A 160 1.80 -11.68 -3.05
N LEU A 161 0.52 -12.01 -2.89
CA LEU A 161 0.00 -12.74 -1.74
C LEU A 161 0.12 -14.26 -1.88
N GLY A 162 0.01 -14.78 -3.11
CA GLY A 162 0.23 -16.20 -3.43
C GLY A 162 0.44 -16.43 -4.92
N ARG A 163 0.78 -17.67 -5.30
CA ARG A 163 0.99 -18.03 -6.71
C ARG A 163 -0.29 -18.06 -7.53
N ASP A 164 -1.43 -18.30 -6.89
CA ASP A 164 -2.67 -18.64 -7.58
C ASP A 164 -3.89 -17.99 -6.90
N ALA A 165 -4.83 -17.49 -7.71
CA ALA A 165 -6.05 -16.85 -7.24
C ALA A 165 -7.26 -17.23 -8.10
N ILE A 166 -8.42 -17.40 -7.47
CA ILE A 166 -9.73 -17.52 -8.12
C ILE A 166 -10.63 -16.38 -7.66
N VAL A 167 -11.44 -15.86 -8.58
CA VAL A 167 -12.43 -14.81 -8.34
C VAL A 167 -13.80 -15.35 -8.67
N LEU A 168 -14.72 -15.28 -7.70
CA LEU A 168 -16.15 -15.53 -7.87
C LEU A 168 -16.85 -14.17 -7.73
N THR A 169 -17.70 -13.78 -8.68
CA THR A 169 -18.38 -12.47 -8.63
C THR A 169 -19.82 -12.57 -9.11
N GLN A 170 -20.70 -11.76 -8.54
CA GLN A 170 -22.14 -11.77 -8.77
C GLN A 170 -22.70 -10.35 -8.91
N THR A 171 -23.35 -10.07 -10.03
CA THR A 171 -24.26 -8.94 -10.22
C THR A 171 -25.71 -9.42 -10.10
N ALA A 172 -26.68 -8.52 -10.23
CA ALA A 172 -28.11 -8.88 -10.25
C ALA A 172 -28.52 -9.76 -11.47
N SER A 173 -27.68 -9.85 -12.50
CA SER A 173 -27.99 -10.51 -13.79
C SER A 173 -26.94 -11.50 -14.28
N SER A 174 -25.74 -11.52 -13.70
CA SER A 174 -24.62 -12.37 -14.13
C SER A 174 -23.79 -12.89 -12.96
N ARG A 175 -23.16 -14.05 -13.14
CA ARG A 175 -22.14 -14.61 -12.24
C ARG A 175 -20.93 -15.04 -13.05
N SER A 176 -19.74 -14.73 -12.57
CA SER A 176 -18.49 -15.15 -13.23
C SER A 176 -17.53 -15.84 -12.26
N VAL A 177 -16.79 -16.81 -12.78
CA VAL A 177 -15.70 -17.53 -12.12
C VAL A 177 -14.45 -17.37 -12.97
N ALA A 178 -13.36 -16.87 -12.40
CA ALA A 178 -12.11 -16.63 -13.14
C ALA A 178 -10.87 -17.10 -12.36
N LEU A 179 -9.91 -17.74 -13.04
CA LEU A 179 -8.67 -18.28 -12.46
C LEU A 179 -7.43 -17.53 -12.97
N LEU A 180 -6.75 -16.81 -12.08
CA LEU A 180 -5.43 -16.22 -12.30
C LEU A 180 -4.38 -17.05 -11.58
N SER A 181 -3.82 -18.05 -12.25
CA SER A 181 -2.94 -19.06 -11.66
C SER A 181 -1.58 -19.12 -12.35
N GLN A 182 -0.49 -19.15 -11.58
CA GLN A 182 0.84 -19.46 -12.08
C GLN A 182 0.97 -20.97 -12.37
N SER A 183 0.47 -21.84 -11.48
CA SER A 183 0.61 -23.29 -11.66
C SER A 183 -0.18 -23.85 -12.85
N PHE A 184 -1.31 -23.23 -13.24
CA PHE A 184 -2.02 -23.56 -14.49
C PHE A 184 -1.26 -23.14 -15.76
N ASN A 185 -0.27 -22.25 -15.62
CA ASN A 185 0.47 -21.65 -16.74
C ASN A 185 1.97 -22.01 -16.74
N GLU A 186 2.42 -22.90 -15.87
CA GLU A 186 3.85 -23.17 -15.60
C GLU A 186 4.59 -23.70 -16.86
N ASP A 187 3.91 -24.47 -17.72
CA ASP A 187 4.45 -25.04 -18.96
C ASP A 187 3.94 -24.34 -20.27
N LYS A 188 3.46 -23.10 -20.21
CA LYS A 188 2.80 -22.44 -21.38
C LYS A 188 3.60 -21.30 -22.03
N GLU A 189 3.58 -21.23 -23.35
CA GLU A 189 4.20 -20.12 -24.12
C GLU A 189 3.53 -18.75 -23.93
N ASN A 190 2.27 -18.73 -23.49
CA ASN A 190 1.51 -17.50 -23.27
C ASN A 190 0.49 -17.72 -22.16
N LEU A 191 0.32 -16.70 -21.32
CA LEU A 191 -0.62 -16.66 -20.21
C LEU A 191 -2.08 -16.89 -20.66
N GLU A 192 -2.71 -17.91 -20.08
CA GLU A 192 -4.11 -18.27 -20.23
C GLU A 192 -4.85 -18.05 -18.89
N ILE A 193 -6.06 -17.50 -18.96
CA ILE A 193 -6.88 -17.16 -17.78
C ILE A 193 -8.27 -17.80 -17.99
N PRO A 194 -8.55 -18.97 -17.40
CA PRO A 194 -9.86 -19.61 -17.50
C PRO A 194 -10.95 -18.75 -16.87
N ILE A 195 -12.02 -18.50 -17.63
CA ILE A 195 -13.19 -17.72 -17.20
C ILE A 195 -14.45 -18.48 -17.60
N ILE A 196 -15.43 -18.58 -16.70
CA ILE A 196 -16.78 -19.09 -16.95
C ILE A 196 -17.76 -18.02 -16.51
N THR A 197 -18.78 -17.78 -17.32
CA THR A 197 -19.84 -16.81 -17.07
C THR A 197 -21.20 -17.49 -17.18
N TYR A 198 -22.08 -17.17 -16.23
CA TYR A 198 -23.46 -17.57 -16.19
C TYR A 198 -24.34 -16.31 -16.22
N SER A 199 -25.44 -16.33 -16.96
CA SER A 199 -26.42 -15.25 -16.99
C SER A 199 -27.78 -15.69 -16.44
N LYS A 200 -28.54 -14.72 -15.92
CA LYS A 200 -29.82 -14.95 -15.27
C LYS A 200 -30.91 -15.14 -16.33
N GLN A 201 -31.40 -16.36 -16.46
CA GLN A 201 -32.50 -16.72 -17.34
C GLN A 201 -33.76 -16.93 -16.48
N GLY A 202 -34.57 -15.88 -16.37
CA GLY A 202 -35.73 -15.86 -15.47
C GLY A 202 -35.31 -16.03 -14.01
N ASN A 203 -35.69 -17.15 -13.40
CA ASN A 203 -35.43 -17.45 -11.99
C ASN A 203 -34.20 -18.33 -11.74
N TYR A 204 -33.49 -18.77 -12.79
CA TYR A 204 -32.28 -19.59 -12.68
C TYR A 204 -31.06 -18.91 -13.32
N MET A 205 -29.87 -19.38 -12.95
CA MET A 205 -28.61 -19.01 -13.57
C MET A 205 -28.20 -20.17 -14.48
N ASP A 206 -27.90 -19.88 -15.75
CA ASP A 206 -27.46 -20.87 -16.72
C ASP A 206 -26.20 -20.37 -17.44
N LEU A 207 -25.46 -21.25 -18.13
CA LEU A 207 -24.24 -20.90 -18.85
C LEU A 207 -24.52 -19.80 -19.88
N ASP A 208 -23.69 -18.75 -19.90
CA ASP A 208 -23.85 -17.70 -20.91
C ASP A 208 -23.32 -18.19 -22.26
N VAL A 209 -24.23 -18.72 -23.08
CA VAL A 209 -23.95 -19.23 -24.43
C VAL A 209 -23.60 -18.14 -25.45
N THR A 210 -23.76 -16.85 -25.11
CA THR A 210 -23.29 -15.74 -25.95
C THR A 210 -21.79 -15.47 -25.73
N VAL A 211 -21.28 -15.82 -24.55
CA VAL A 211 -19.86 -15.70 -24.16
C VAL A 211 -19.09 -17.01 -24.39
N HIS A 212 -19.70 -18.16 -24.06
CA HIS A 212 -19.03 -19.46 -24.02
C HIS A 212 -19.73 -20.51 -24.88
N SER A 213 -18.98 -21.23 -25.72
CA SER A 213 -19.43 -22.54 -26.18
C SER A 213 -19.28 -23.57 -25.05
N GLN A 214 -20.15 -24.58 -25.01
CA GLN A 214 -20.13 -25.62 -23.98
C GLN A 214 -18.74 -26.24 -23.80
N ALA A 215 -18.11 -26.68 -24.89
CA ALA A 215 -16.76 -27.26 -24.86
C ALA A 215 -15.64 -26.29 -24.43
N SER A 216 -15.88 -24.97 -24.43
CA SER A 216 -14.97 -23.98 -23.84
C SER A 216 -15.21 -23.82 -22.35
N ALA A 217 -16.47 -23.75 -21.92
CA ALA A 217 -16.86 -23.73 -20.51
C ALA A 217 -16.39 -25.00 -19.78
N ASP A 218 -16.59 -26.18 -20.37
CA ASP A 218 -16.15 -27.47 -19.83
C ASP A 218 -14.62 -27.50 -19.64
N ARG A 219 -13.86 -26.98 -20.62
CA ARG A 219 -12.39 -26.87 -20.54
C ARG A 219 -11.96 -25.95 -19.41
N HIS A 220 -12.56 -24.76 -19.30
CA HIS A 220 -12.23 -23.79 -18.25
C HIS A 220 -12.62 -24.32 -16.86
N LEU A 221 -13.76 -25.02 -16.75
CA LEU A 221 -14.21 -25.65 -15.51
C LEU A 221 -13.27 -26.78 -15.08
N GLN A 222 -12.82 -27.61 -16.02
CA GLN A 222 -11.86 -28.66 -15.72
C GLN A 222 -10.51 -28.08 -15.28
N ALA A 223 -10.01 -27.03 -15.93
CA ALA A 223 -8.82 -26.29 -15.48
C ALA A 223 -8.96 -25.74 -14.05
N ILE A 224 -10.12 -25.16 -13.71
CA ILE A 224 -10.42 -24.69 -12.35
C ILE A 224 -10.41 -25.85 -11.33
N LYS A 225 -11.05 -26.98 -11.66
CA LYS A 225 -11.16 -28.16 -10.79
C LYS A 225 -9.84 -28.88 -10.52
N ASP A 226 -8.90 -28.82 -11.47
CA ASP A 226 -7.61 -29.51 -11.34
C ASP A 226 -6.55 -28.64 -10.67
N PHE A 227 -6.54 -27.32 -10.92
CA PHE A 227 -5.51 -26.41 -10.41
C PHE A 227 -5.89 -25.60 -9.17
N SER A 228 -7.12 -25.72 -8.66
CA SER A 228 -7.59 -24.99 -7.47
C SER A 228 -8.24 -25.90 -6.40
N PRO A 229 -8.45 -25.39 -5.17
CA PRO A 229 -9.27 -26.07 -4.15
C PRO A 229 -10.78 -26.13 -4.48
N PHE A 230 -11.22 -25.59 -5.62
CA PHE A 230 -12.62 -25.33 -5.93
C PHE A 230 -13.15 -26.29 -7.01
N ASN A 231 -14.18 -27.05 -6.65
CA ASN A 231 -14.99 -27.84 -7.58
C ASN A 231 -16.41 -27.24 -7.68
N GLU A 232 -17.27 -27.83 -8.51
CA GLU A 232 -18.64 -27.37 -8.75
C GLU A 232 -19.44 -27.14 -7.45
N TYR A 233 -19.29 -28.04 -6.46
CA TYR A 233 -19.97 -27.94 -5.17
C TYR A 233 -19.42 -26.82 -4.29
N VAL A 234 -18.09 -26.63 -4.25
CA VAL A 234 -17.46 -25.53 -3.49
C VAL A 234 -17.76 -24.18 -4.14
N ILE A 235 -17.71 -24.10 -5.46
CA ILE A 235 -18.10 -22.90 -6.24
C ILE A 235 -19.56 -22.55 -5.93
N GLY A 236 -20.48 -23.53 -6.01
CA GLY A 236 -21.89 -23.34 -5.67
C GLY A 236 -22.11 -22.90 -4.22
N GLN A 237 -21.40 -23.51 -3.26
CA GLN A 237 -21.47 -23.14 -1.84
C GLN A 237 -21.01 -21.70 -1.60
N LYS A 238 -19.88 -21.29 -2.17
CA LYS A 238 -19.32 -19.95 -2.00
C LYS A 238 -20.16 -18.88 -2.71
N ILE A 239 -20.59 -19.13 -3.95
CA ILE A 239 -21.56 -18.26 -4.65
C ILE A 239 -22.88 -18.13 -3.86
N GLY A 240 -23.31 -19.21 -3.19
CA GLY A 240 -24.49 -19.20 -2.32
C GLY A 240 -24.46 -18.18 -1.18
N ILE A 241 -23.27 -17.70 -0.77
CA ILE A 241 -23.09 -16.66 0.26
C ILE A 241 -23.71 -15.31 -0.18
N PHE A 242 -23.73 -15.02 -1.48
CA PHE A 242 -24.41 -13.81 -2.02
C PHE A 242 -25.95 -13.93 -1.99
N GLY A 243 -26.49 -15.13 -1.82
CA GLY A 243 -27.93 -15.39 -1.97
C GLY A 243 -28.47 -15.17 -3.39
N GLU A 244 -29.79 -15.05 -3.49
CA GLU A 244 -30.53 -14.92 -4.76
C GLU A 244 -30.50 -13.51 -5.38
N TYR A 245 -30.41 -12.48 -4.53
CA TYR A 245 -30.51 -11.06 -4.91
C TYR A 245 -29.32 -10.20 -4.49
N GLY A 246 -28.38 -10.73 -3.70
CA GLY A 246 -27.18 -10.00 -3.32
C GLY A 246 -26.18 -9.90 -4.47
N THR A 247 -25.18 -9.04 -4.29
CA THR A 247 -24.07 -8.81 -5.22
C THR A 247 -22.75 -8.79 -4.46
N GLY A 248 -21.64 -8.86 -5.18
CA GLY A 248 -20.30 -8.70 -4.61
C GLY A 248 -19.25 -9.55 -5.30
N THR A 249 -18.05 -9.57 -4.73
CA THR A 249 -16.93 -10.38 -5.20
C THR A 249 -16.28 -11.16 -4.05
N GLN A 250 -15.82 -12.37 -4.34
CA GLN A 250 -15.09 -13.26 -3.46
C GLN A 250 -13.79 -13.65 -4.15
N ILE A 251 -12.66 -13.28 -3.54
CA ILE A 251 -11.31 -13.54 -4.04
C ILE A 251 -10.66 -14.53 -3.08
N TYR A 252 -10.23 -15.67 -3.61
CA TYR A 252 -9.51 -16.70 -2.85
C TYR A 252 -8.10 -16.88 -3.44
N ILE A 253 -7.08 -16.68 -2.62
CA ILE A 253 -5.66 -16.74 -3.00
C ILE A 253 -5.00 -17.88 -2.22
N TRP A 254 -4.29 -18.78 -2.90
CA TRP A 254 -3.57 -19.89 -2.28
C TRP A 254 -2.14 -20.00 -2.82
N ASN A 255 -1.42 -21.04 -2.37
CA ASN A 255 0.04 -21.13 -2.54
C ASN A 255 0.72 -19.84 -2.07
N LEU A 256 0.35 -19.43 -0.85
CA LEU A 256 0.69 -18.15 -0.23
C LEU A 256 2.20 -17.94 -0.10
N ASP A 257 2.60 -16.67 -0.12
CA ASP A 257 3.99 -16.23 -0.01
C ASP A 257 4.72 -16.83 1.20
N ARG A 258 6.00 -17.17 1.02
CA ARG A 258 6.81 -17.92 1.99
C ARG A 258 8.02 -17.16 2.50
N TRP A 259 8.22 -17.26 3.81
CA TRP A 259 9.41 -16.81 4.52
C TRP A 259 10.24 -18.02 4.94
N GLY A 260 11.04 -18.54 4.00
CA GLY A 260 11.76 -19.80 4.18
C GLY A 260 10.82 -21.01 4.11
N SER A 261 10.84 -21.86 5.14
CA SER A 261 9.90 -22.99 5.29
C SER A 261 8.47 -22.54 5.62
N ASP A 262 8.34 -21.39 6.28
CA ASP A 262 7.09 -20.82 6.79
C ASP A 262 6.36 -19.94 5.76
N TYR A 263 5.13 -19.53 6.08
CA TYR A 263 4.42 -18.47 5.34
C TYR A 263 4.82 -17.06 5.81
N SER A 264 4.89 -16.09 4.90
CA SER A 264 5.18 -14.68 5.22
C SER A 264 4.14 -14.03 6.14
N LEU A 265 2.92 -14.56 6.13
CA LEU A 265 1.85 -14.22 7.06
C LEU A 265 1.77 -15.24 8.22
N GLN A 266 1.32 -14.75 9.36
CA GLN A 266 0.84 -15.53 10.51
C GLN A 266 -0.63 -15.15 10.73
N TRP A 267 -1.42 -16.09 11.22
CA TRP A 267 -2.82 -15.83 11.56
C TRP A 267 -3.23 -16.74 12.72
N ASN A 268 -3.99 -16.18 13.65
CA ASN A 268 -4.57 -16.96 14.74
C ASN A 268 -5.85 -17.62 14.22
N LYS A 269 -6.07 -18.88 14.62
CA LYS A 269 -7.44 -19.42 14.62
C LYS A 269 -8.13 -18.86 15.86
N VAL A 270 -9.37 -18.40 15.71
CA VAL A 270 -10.26 -18.21 16.86
C VAL A 270 -10.61 -19.62 17.36
N GLU A 271 -10.00 -20.03 18.47
CA GLU A 271 -10.35 -21.30 19.12
C GLU A 271 -11.71 -21.18 19.81
N MET A 272 -12.45 -22.28 19.88
CA MET A 272 -13.77 -22.33 20.54
C MET A 272 -13.67 -22.46 22.07
N SER A 273 -12.61 -21.88 22.66
CA SER A 273 -12.54 -21.60 24.09
C SER A 273 -13.26 -20.27 24.37
N GLY A 274 -13.86 -20.12 25.56
CA GLY A 274 -14.82 -19.04 25.86
C GLY A 274 -14.24 -17.62 25.97
N GLN A 275 -13.06 -17.34 25.42
CA GLN A 275 -12.44 -16.02 25.38
C GLN A 275 -12.40 -15.54 23.92
N GLN A 276 -13.01 -14.38 23.64
CA GLN A 276 -12.92 -13.75 22.33
C GLN A 276 -11.49 -13.23 22.09
N SER A 277 -10.64 -14.06 21.48
CA SER A 277 -9.37 -13.60 20.93
C SER A 277 -9.64 -12.66 19.75
N GLU A 278 -9.16 -11.41 19.81
CA GLU A 278 -9.21 -10.52 18.65
C GLU A 278 -8.41 -11.14 17.49
N GLY A 279 -9.10 -11.51 16.43
CA GLY A 279 -8.56 -12.23 15.29
C GLY A 279 -7.79 -11.28 14.36
N ASP A 280 -6.52 -11.60 14.09
CA ASP A 280 -5.67 -10.77 13.25
C ASP A 280 -4.80 -11.62 12.30
N ILE A 281 -4.29 -10.96 11.26
CA ILE A 281 -3.32 -11.48 10.31
C ILE A 281 -2.06 -10.62 10.45
N LEU A 282 -0.95 -11.25 10.82
CA LEU A 282 0.32 -10.58 11.12
C LEU A 282 1.37 -10.86 10.04
N ILE A 283 2.27 -9.92 9.79
CA ILE A 283 3.51 -10.19 9.05
C ILE A 283 4.47 -10.94 9.97
N ARG A 284 4.87 -12.17 9.61
CA ARG A 284 5.71 -13.06 10.44
C ARG A 284 6.98 -12.41 10.95
N SER A 285 7.62 -11.59 10.11
CA SER A 285 8.90 -10.98 10.43
C SER A 285 8.81 -9.85 11.48
N ARG A 286 7.60 -9.29 11.69
CA ARG A 286 7.31 -8.08 12.49
C ARG A 286 8.31 -6.93 12.29
N ARG A 287 8.93 -6.85 11.11
CA ARG A 287 9.93 -5.82 10.78
C ARG A 287 9.24 -4.48 10.57
N ILE A 288 9.54 -3.54 11.45
CA ILE A 288 9.12 -2.15 11.37
C ILE A 288 9.78 -1.47 10.17
N ARG A 289 9.04 -0.58 9.49
CA ARG A 289 9.54 0.21 8.36
C ARG A 289 10.51 1.26 8.90
N SER A 290 11.66 1.42 8.24
CA SER A 290 12.62 2.46 8.60
C SER A 290 12.07 3.84 8.24
N ARG A 291 12.18 4.79 9.16
CA ARG A 291 11.78 6.20 9.01
C ARG A 291 12.87 7.08 9.67
N PRO A 292 13.29 8.22 9.07
CA PRO A 292 14.28 9.11 9.70
C PRO A 292 13.85 9.54 11.11
N GLY A 293 14.76 9.60 12.08
CA GLY A 293 14.45 9.98 13.46
C GLY A 293 13.61 8.97 14.27
N GLN A 294 13.16 7.84 13.71
CA GLN A 294 12.35 6.85 14.43
C GLN A 294 13.20 5.96 15.34
N ILE A 295 13.02 6.09 16.65
CA ILE A 295 13.57 5.16 17.66
C ILE A 295 12.62 4.01 18.03
N SER A 296 11.32 4.16 17.81
CA SER A 296 10.31 3.20 18.26
C SER A 296 10.54 1.79 17.70
N GLN A 297 10.37 0.80 18.58
CA GLN A 297 10.34 -0.62 18.26
C GLN A 297 8.90 -1.20 18.38
N GLU A 298 7.87 -0.35 18.44
CA GLU A 298 6.46 -0.75 18.39
C GLU A 298 5.69 0.14 17.41
N VAL A 299 5.63 -0.28 16.13
CA VAL A 299 4.76 0.32 15.10
C VAL A 299 3.81 -0.77 14.59
N PRO A 300 2.68 -1.05 15.27
CA PRO A 300 1.81 -2.17 14.90
C PRO A 300 1.26 -2.06 13.49
N LEU A 301 1.04 -0.85 13.00
CA LEU A 301 0.62 -0.56 11.63
C LEU A 301 1.55 -1.13 10.55
N ASP A 302 2.82 -1.40 10.88
CA ASP A 302 3.77 -2.02 9.94
C ASP A 302 3.64 -3.55 9.86
N TYR A 303 2.96 -4.23 10.81
CA TYR A 303 2.90 -5.70 10.88
C TYR A 303 1.59 -6.34 11.35
N SER A 304 0.58 -5.59 11.82
CA SER A 304 -0.77 -6.03 12.19
C SER A 304 -1.78 -5.52 11.16
N LEU A 305 -2.61 -6.43 10.61
CA LEU A 305 -3.58 -6.04 9.59
C LEU A 305 -4.75 -5.28 10.21
N GLN A 306 -5.20 -5.64 11.42
CA GLN A 306 -6.15 -4.81 12.18
C GLN A 306 -5.64 -3.38 12.34
N ALA A 307 -4.43 -3.18 12.86
CA ALA A 307 -3.87 -1.85 13.10
C ALA A 307 -3.70 -1.03 11.81
N TYR A 308 -3.44 -1.66 10.67
CA TYR A 308 -3.37 -0.97 9.39
C TYR A 308 -4.75 -0.61 8.84
N LEU A 309 -5.72 -1.54 8.87
CA LEU A 309 -7.07 -1.31 8.34
C LEU A 309 -7.94 -0.44 9.26
N GLU A 310 -7.51 -0.17 10.49
CA GLU A 310 -8.12 0.81 11.40
C GLU A 310 -8.10 2.23 10.80
N VAL A 311 -7.01 2.59 10.12
CA VAL A 311 -6.74 3.95 9.60
C VAL A 311 -6.44 3.97 8.09
N ILE A 312 -6.72 2.88 7.36
CA ILE A 312 -6.45 2.81 5.91
C ILE A 312 -7.22 3.87 5.09
N PHE A 313 -8.39 4.29 5.58
CA PHE A 313 -9.21 5.34 5.00
C PHE A 313 -9.33 6.55 5.93
N LEU A 314 -9.29 7.75 5.35
CA LEU A 314 -9.47 9.02 6.07
C LEU A 314 -10.88 9.13 6.69
N ASP A 315 -11.86 8.59 5.97
CA ASP A 315 -13.26 8.49 6.35
C ASP A 315 -13.77 7.06 6.10
N PRO A 316 -13.60 6.12 7.05
CA PRO A 316 -13.99 4.73 6.86
C PRO A 316 -15.52 4.58 6.86
N ARG A 317 -16.09 4.19 5.71
CA ARG A 317 -17.52 3.92 5.53
C ARG A 317 -17.86 2.44 5.31
N MET A 318 -16.88 1.58 5.08
CA MET A 318 -17.02 0.11 4.92
C MET A 318 -16.64 -0.59 6.23
N ASN A 319 -17.46 -1.55 6.71
CA ASN A 319 -17.11 -2.39 7.85
C ASN A 319 -16.13 -3.48 7.40
N ILE A 320 -14.94 -3.55 7.99
CA ILE A 320 -13.93 -4.55 7.66
C ILE A 320 -13.82 -5.57 8.81
N TYR A 321 -13.82 -6.86 8.49
CA TYR A 321 -13.62 -7.95 9.45
C TYR A 321 -12.33 -8.71 9.11
N ILE A 322 -11.53 -9.04 10.13
CA ILE A 322 -10.32 -9.87 10.00
C ILE A 322 -10.48 -11.10 10.90
N GLN A 323 -10.40 -12.30 10.33
CA GLN A 323 -10.64 -13.57 11.04
C GLN A 323 -11.93 -13.56 11.88
N GLY A 324 -12.98 -12.91 11.35
CA GLY A 324 -14.29 -12.73 12.01
C GLY A 324 -14.39 -11.59 13.03
N SER A 325 -13.27 -10.94 13.39
CA SER A 325 -13.25 -9.79 14.31
C SER A 325 -13.43 -8.46 13.55
N LEU A 326 -14.32 -7.59 14.02
CA LEU A 326 -14.55 -6.26 13.43
C LEU A 326 -13.33 -5.35 13.69
N VAL A 327 -12.76 -4.80 12.62
CA VAL A 327 -11.75 -3.75 12.70
C VAL A 327 -12.41 -2.48 13.21
N LYS A 328 -11.81 -1.86 14.23
CA LYS A 328 -12.33 -0.65 14.92
C LYS A 328 -12.03 0.64 14.13
N SER A 329 -12.27 0.61 12.82
CA SER A 329 -11.85 1.68 11.90
C SER A 329 -12.48 3.03 12.26
N ARG A 330 -11.65 4.07 12.33
CA ARG A 330 -12.04 5.41 12.80
C ARG A 330 -11.33 6.53 12.02
N PRO A 331 -11.96 7.69 11.80
CA PRO A 331 -11.27 8.84 11.18
C PRO A 331 -10.16 9.32 12.13
N LEU A 332 -8.89 9.08 11.77
CA LEU A 332 -7.74 9.29 12.67
C LEU A 332 -7.71 10.70 13.28
N ALA A 333 -8.01 11.74 12.48
CA ALA A 333 -8.07 13.13 12.94
C ALA A 333 -9.09 13.37 14.07
N LYS A 334 -10.21 12.63 14.09
CA LYS A 334 -11.26 12.71 15.13
C LYS A 334 -10.87 12.01 16.44
N SER A 335 -9.72 11.33 16.47
CA SER A 335 -9.26 10.52 17.62
C SER A 335 -8.04 11.10 18.35
N LEU A 336 -7.62 12.31 17.98
CA LEU A 336 -6.52 13.03 18.61
C LEU A 336 -7.03 13.87 19.79
N ARG A 337 -6.09 14.41 20.57
CA ARG A 337 -6.34 15.35 21.66
C ARG A 337 -5.57 16.66 21.44
N LYS A 338 -6.11 17.80 21.91
CA LYS A 338 -5.59 19.16 21.64
C LYS A 338 -5.52 19.47 20.15
N THR A 339 -6.58 19.15 19.41
CA THR A 339 -6.60 19.29 17.96
C THR A 339 -6.44 20.73 17.49
N ALA A 340 -5.56 20.94 16.49
CA ALA A 340 -5.36 22.21 15.79
C ALA A 340 -5.59 22.01 14.29
N VAL A 341 -6.52 22.77 13.70
CA VAL A 341 -6.83 22.72 12.27
C VAL A 341 -6.12 23.87 11.57
N VAL A 342 -5.14 23.53 10.73
CA VAL A 342 -4.27 24.47 10.03
C VAL A 342 -4.59 24.46 8.54
N LYS A 343 -5.06 25.60 8.04
CA LYS A 343 -5.41 25.81 6.62
C LYS A 343 -4.30 26.61 5.93
N GLY A 344 -4.00 26.29 4.68
CA GLY A 344 -2.96 26.96 3.90
C GLY A 344 -3.06 26.65 2.41
N GLU A 345 -2.01 26.97 1.67
CA GLU A 345 -1.92 26.76 0.22
C GLU A 345 -0.52 26.28 -0.17
N ILE A 346 -0.46 25.34 -1.11
CA ILE A 346 0.79 24.85 -1.72
C ILE A 346 0.62 24.85 -3.24
N MET A 347 1.47 25.60 -3.94
CA MET A 347 1.51 25.67 -5.41
C MET A 347 0.16 26.03 -6.08
N GLY A 348 -0.63 26.92 -5.47
CA GLY A 348 -1.96 27.30 -5.96
C GLY A 348 -3.11 26.38 -5.54
N ASN A 349 -2.83 25.34 -4.74
CA ASN A 349 -3.84 24.39 -4.26
C ASN A 349 -4.04 24.54 -2.74
N PRO A 350 -5.29 24.64 -2.25
CA PRO A 350 -5.57 24.71 -0.82
C PRO A 350 -5.28 23.37 -0.13
N ILE A 351 -4.78 23.44 1.11
CA ILE A 351 -4.49 22.30 1.98
C ILE A 351 -5.05 22.54 3.38
N GLN A 352 -5.52 21.48 4.03
CA GLN A 352 -5.92 21.50 5.43
C GLN A 352 -5.25 20.33 6.16
N LEU A 353 -4.49 20.65 7.20
CA LEU A 353 -3.83 19.74 8.10
C LEU A 353 -4.55 19.76 9.45
N THR A 354 -4.84 18.60 10.02
CA THR A 354 -5.22 18.48 11.43
C THR A 354 -4.02 17.93 12.20
N LEU A 355 -3.48 18.72 13.13
CA LEU A 355 -2.48 18.28 14.10
C LEU A 355 -3.15 17.96 15.43
N GLY A 356 -2.56 17.07 16.22
CA GLY A 356 -3.02 16.72 17.56
C GLY A 356 -2.15 15.65 18.19
N CYS A 357 -2.37 15.38 19.47
CA CYS A 357 -1.60 14.41 20.25
C CYS A 357 -2.36 13.10 20.48
N SER A 358 -1.65 11.97 20.41
CA SER A 358 -2.13 10.64 20.78
C SER A 358 -1.26 10.08 21.90
N GLN A 359 -1.86 9.70 23.03
CA GLN A 359 -1.09 9.11 24.14
C GLN A 359 -0.54 7.73 23.78
N LEU A 360 -1.32 6.91 23.07
CA LEU A 360 -0.90 5.58 22.65
C LEU A 360 0.39 5.65 21.82
N GLU A 361 0.51 6.67 20.97
CA GLU A 361 1.71 6.90 20.17
C GLU A 361 2.80 7.66 20.94
N TRP A 362 2.46 8.50 21.93
CA TRP A 362 3.43 9.04 22.89
C TRP A 362 4.15 7.92 23.66
N ASP A 363 3.41 6.97 24.21
CA ASP A 363 3.95 5.86 25.00
C ASP A 363 4.85 4.97 24.12
N ARG A 364 4.43 4.73 22.87
CA ARG A 364 5.21 4.02 21.83
C ARG A 364 6.41 4.79 21.27
N MET A 365 6.64 6.06 21.63
CA MET A 365 7.64 6.93 20.99
C MET A 365 7.45 7.12 19.47
N ASN A 366 6.18 7.13 19.04
CA ASN A 366 5.75 7.37 17.67
C ASN A 366 5.24 8.80 17.47
N CYS A 367 5.41 9.31 16.25
CA CYS A 367 4.89 10.59 15.78
C CYS A 367 4.99 10.65 14.24
N GLY A 368 4.40 11.68 13.65
CA GLY A 368 4.53 12.00 12.22
C GLY A 368 3.19 12.11 11.49
N MET A 369 3.29 12.43 10.20
CA MET A 369 2.16 12.75 9.33
C MET A 369 1.56 11.49 8.69
N PHE A 370 0.24 11.50 8.51
CA PHE A 370 -0.53 10.51 7.77
C PHE A 370 -1.09 11.18 6.51
N LEU A 371 -0.54 10.79 5.36
CA LEU A 371 -0.81 11.40 4.06
C LEU A 371 -1.83 10.55 3.30
N TYR A 372 -3.02 11.08 3.09
CA TYR A 372 -4.11 10.41 2.36
C TYR A 372 -4.24 10.98 0.94
N TRP A 373 -4.59 10.12 -0.01
CA TRP A 373 -4.92 10.50 -1.39
C TRP A 373 -6.22 9.80 -1.79
N ARG A 374 -7.20 10.55 -2.29
CA ARG A 374 -8.61 10.13 -2.47
C ARG A 374 -9.17 9.46 -1.20
N GLY A 375 -8.84 10.03 -0.03
CA GLY A 375 -9.19 9.47 1.28
C GLY A 375 -8.53 8.12 1.62
N ARG A 376 -7.45 7.71 0.93
CA ARG A 376 -6.74 6.44 1.12
C ARG A 376 -5.29 6.68 1.58
N LEU A 377 -4.85 6.01 2.65
CA LEU A 377 -3.56 6.22 3.32
C LEU A 377 -2.34 5.78 2.47
N ILE A 378 -1.55 6.73 1.96
CA ILE A 378 -0.36 6.43 1.15
C ILE A 378 0.90 6.33 2.01
N GLU A 379 1.07 7.23 2.98
CA GLU A 379 2.21 7.24 3.92
C GLU A 379 1.74 7.47 5.36
N ALA A 380 2.34 6.74 6.31
CA ALA A 380 1.99 6.77 7.73
C ALA A 380 3.23 6.97 8.61
N TYR A 381 3.09 7.80 9.65
CA TYR A 381 4.18 8.30 10.50
C TYR A 381 5.30 8.99 9.68
N LYS A 382 4.96 9.65 8.57
CA LYS A 382 5.92 10.41 7.74
C LYS A 382 6.56 11.51 8.58
N ARG A 383 7.88 11.47 8.73
CA ARG A 383 8.65 12.41 9.54
C ARG A 383 8.98 13.64 8.69
N VAL A 384 8.79 14.82 9.29
CA VAL A 384 8.92 16.16 8.70
C VAL A 384 9.46 17.11 9.78
N GLY A 385 10.03 18.25 9.38
CA GLY A 385 10.56 19.24 10.33
C GLY A 385 11.60 18.63 11.29
N GLY A 386 11.60 19.09 12.53
CA GLY A 386 12.49 18.60 13.59
C GLY A 386 12.35 17.12 13.92
N MET A 387 11.20 16.48 13.63
CA MET A 387 10.96 15.04 13.84
C MET A 387 11.89 14.13 13.01
N VAL A 388 12.55 14.68 11.98
CA VAL A 388 13.54 13.99 11.13
C VAL A 388 14.89 13.84 11.84
N HIS A 389 15.22 14.80 12.71
CA HIS A 389 16.56 14.97 13.29
C HIS A 389 16.64 14.66 14.79
N ASN A 390 15.54 14.86 15.53
CA ASN A 390 15.44 14.54 16.95
C ASN A 390 14.28 13.55 17.17
N ALA A 391 14.57 12.45 17.85
CA ALA A 391 13.63 11.35 18.07
C ALA A 391 12.53 11.64 19.12
N ASP A 392 12.81 12.53 20.08
CA ASP A 392 11.81 13.00 21.06
C ASP A 392 11.02 14.21 20.55
N MET A 393 11.49 14.90 19.50
CA MET A 393 10.79 16.05 18.94
C MET A 393 9.53 15.62 18.20
N GLY A 394 8.41 16.25 18.53
CA GLY A 394 7.11 15.87 18.01
C GLY A 394 6.55 14.57 18.60
N ARG A 395 7.17 13.96 19.63
CA ARG A 395 6.69 12.70 20.24
C ARG A 395 5.18 12.74 20.54
N GLY A 396 4.46 11.69 20.16
CA GLY A 396 2.99 11.61 20.29
C GLY A 396 2.18 12.55 19.39
N VAL A 397 2.79 13.48 18.65
CA VAL A 397 2.10 14.35 17.68
C VAL A 397 1.86 13.60 16.39
N LEU A 398 0.59 13.53 16.00
CA LEU A 398 0.15 13.01 14.71
C LEU A 398 -0.41 14.16 13.88
N GLY A 399 -0.08 14.19 12.59
CA GLY A 399 -0.72 15.06 11.61
C GLY A 399 -1.54 14.25 10.62
N VAL A 400 -2.71 14.75 10.22
CA VAL A 400 -3.62 14.09 9.28
C VAL A 400 -4.01 15.06 8.18
N VAL A 401 -3.79 14.66 6.92
CA VAL A 401 -3.99 15.53 5.75
C VAL A 401 -4.36 14.72 4.51
N ASP A 402 -5.32 15.22 3.72
CA ASP A 402 -5.55 14.74 2.37
C ASP A 402 -4.76 15.61 1.37
N VAL A 403 -3.93 14.95 0.56
CA VAL A 403 -2.99 15.59 -0.38
C VAL A 403 -3.43 15.44 -1.84
N THR A 404 -4.66 15.00 -2.11
CA THR A 404 -5.20 14.76 -3.47
C THR A 404 -5.05 15.96 -4.40
N ASN A 405 -5.24 17.17 -3.88
CA ASN A 405 -5.11 18.38 -4.68
C ASN A 405 -3.66 18.83 -4.88
N ILE A 406 -2.72 18.38 -4.04
CA ILE A 406 -1.29 18.67 -4.18
C ILE A 406 -0.63 17.66 -5.13
N MET A 407 -1.03 16.39 -5.02
CA MET A 407 -0.35 15.26 -5.69
C MET A 407 -0.92 14.93 -7.08
N LYS A 408 -1.49 15.93 -7.77
CA LYS A 408 -1.97 15.86 -9.16
C LYS A 408 -1.50 17.05 -9.99
N ASP A 409 -1.17 16.83 -11.26
CA ASP A 409 -0.80 17.88 -12.21
C ASP A 409 -2.03 18.46 -12.95
N ARG A 410 -1.83 19.56 -13.69
CA ARG A 410 -2.90 20.23 -14.45
C ARG A 410 -3.45 19.41 -15.64
N ASN A 411 -2.88 18.24 -15.91
CA ASN A 411 -3.22 17.33 -17.01
C ASN A 411 -3.78 15.98 -16.51
N GLY A 412 -4.08 15.84 -15.20
CA GLY A 412 -4.58 14.60 -14.59
C GLY A 412 -3.50 13.55 -14.28
N ARG A 413 -2.21 13.86 -14.42
CA ARG A 413 -1.14 12.99 -13.94
C ARG A 413 -1.09 13.04 -12.42
N VAL A 414 -0.72 11.93 -11.79
CA VAL A 414 -0.72 11.77 -10.34
C VAL A 414 0.67 11.29 -9.90
N TRP A 415 1.21 11.89 -8.83
CA TRP A 415 2.54 11.57 -8.30
C TRP A 415 2.50 10.52 -7.17
N VAL A 416 1.55 9.59 -7.21
CA VAL A 416 1.46 8.43 -6.32
C VAL A 416 2.13 7.24 -6.99
N LEU A 417 2.94 6.47 -6.24
CA LEU A 417 3.60 5.28 -6.79
C LEU A 417 2.57 4.18 -7.13
N ASN A 418 2.86 3.38 -8.16
CA ASN A 418 1.98 2.30 -8.66
C ASN A 418 1.53 1.25 -7.61
N ASN A 419 2.18 1.22 -6.43
CA ASN A 419 1.85 0.33 -5.31
C ASN A 419 1.13 1.03 -4.14
N LYS A 420 0.85 2.34 -4.25
CA LYS A 420 0.17 3.18 -3.26
C LYS A 420 0.85 3.24 -1.88
N GLN A 421 2.16 2.96 -1.78
CA GLN A 421 2.92 2.93 -0.51
C GLN A 421 3.87 4.13 -0.31
N GLY A 422 3.77 5.13 -1.19
CA GLY A 422 4.57 6.36 -1.18
C GLY A 422 4.29 7.22 -2.41
N PHE A 423 4.95 8.37 -2.48
CA PHE A 423 4.85 9.31 -3.61
C PHE A 423 6.11 9.30 -4.49
N GLN A 424 5.99 9.85 -5.70
CA GLN A 424 7.13 10.14 -6.56
C GLN A 424 7.83 11.42 -6.10
N ASP A 425 9.17 11.38 -6.05
CA ASP A 425 10.01 12.56 -5.85
C ASP A 425 9.70 13.65 -6.89
N CYS A 426 9.21 14.79 -6.41
CA CYS A 426 8.80 15.94 -7.22
C CYS A 426 8.69 17.22 -6.37
N GLU A 427 8.71 18.38 -7.03
CA GLU A 427 8.62 19.69 -6.39
C GLU A 427 7.39 19.86 -5.48
N ALA A 428 6.24 19.30 -5.87
CA ALA A 428 5.01 19.35 -5.10
C ALA A 428 5.09 18.56 -3.78
N TYR A 429 5.78 17.41 -3.79
CA TYR A 429 6.01 16.61 -2.59
C TYR A 429 7.06 17.25 -1.67
N ALA A 430 8.17 17.76 -2.22
CA ALA A 430 9.18 18.46 -1.43
C ALA A 430 8.62 19.70 -0.72
N LYS A 431 7.78 20.50 -1.39
CA LYS A 431 7.08 21.65 -0.79
C LYS A 431 6.01 21.25 0.21
N LEU A 432 5.41 20.07 0.05
CA LEU A 432 4.52 19.47 1.05
C LEU A 432 5.30 19.08 2.31
N GLU A 433 6.45 18.42 2.18
CA GLU A 433 7.32 18.08 3.32
C GLU A 433 7.79 19.33 4.10
N GLU A 434 8.22 20.37 3.37
CA GLU A 434 8.62 21.66 3.94
C GLU A 434 7.46 22.33 4.69
N TRP A 435 6.29 22.45 4.05
CA TRP A 435 5.12 23.08 4.67
C TRP A 435 4.62 22.29 5.89
N LEU A 436 4.55 20.97 5.81
CA LEU A 436 4.17 20.10 6.93
C LEU A 436 5.16 20.21 8.10
N GLY A 437 6.45 20.25 7.82
CA GLY A 437 7.50 20.41 8.84
C GLY A 437 7.38 21.74 9.59
N ASN A 438 7.28 22.84 8.86
CA ASN A 438 7.11 24.17 9.46
C ASN A 438 5.85 24.22 10.35
N ARG A 439 4.72 23.68 9.88
CA ARG A 439 3.47 23.64 10.66
C ARG A 439 3.53 22.68 11.86
N SER A 440 4.26 21.56 11.77
CA SER A 440 4.39 20.62 12.88
C SER A 440 5.32 21.12 13.97
N ASP A 441 6.36 21.86 13.59
CA ASP A 441 7.32 22.44 14.53
C ASP A 441 6.70 23.67 15.24
N GLU A 442 5.97 24.53 14.52
CA GLU A 442 5.12 25.58 15.11
C GLU A 442 4.14 25.03 16.15
N TYR A 443 3.38 23.97 15.80
CA TYR A 443 2.45 23.34 16.74
C TYR A 443 3.17 22.70 17.94
N TRP A 444 4.35 22.12 17.74
CA TRP A 444 5.13 21.52 18.83
C TRP A 444 5.55 22.59 19.83
N ASP A 445 6.15 23.69 19.39
CA ASP A 445 6.63 24.76 20.26
C ASP A 445 5.48 25.41 21.06
N ASP A 446 4.31 25.63 20.45
CA ASP A 446 3.12 26.15 21.14
C ASP A 446 2.55 25.20 22.22
N HIS A 447 2.78 23.87 22.09
CA HIS A 447 2.13 22.87 22.95
C HIS A 447 3.09 22.13 23.89
N PHE A 448 4.41 22.15 23.67
CA PHE A 448 5.40 21.30 24.33
C PHE A 448 5.43 21.43 25.86
N ASP A 449 5.53 22.64 26.40
CA ASP A 449 5.47 22.88 27.85
C ASP A 449 4.16 22.33 28.46
N THR A 450 3.06 22.45 27.71
CA THR A 450 1.73 21.96 28.09
C THR A 450 1.57 20.45 27.88
N LEU A 451 2.55 19.75 27.30
CA LEU A 451 2.59 18.29 27.10
C LEU A 451 3.30 17.52 28.22
N HIS A 452 3.56 18.18 29.36
CA HIS A 452 3.77 17.52 30.65
C HIS A 452 2.49 16.81 31.13
N LEU A 453 2.10 15.76 30.41
CA LEU A 453 0.93 14.94 30.69
C LEU A 453 1.18 14.16 32.00
N GLN A 454 0.16 14.18 32.85
CA GLN A 454 0.26 13.71 34.24
C GLN A 454 0.63 12.22 34.26
N HIS A 455 1.69 11.87 35.00
CA HIS A 455 2.16 10.49 35.21
C HIS A 455 1.24 9.69 36.16
N GLY A 456 -0.06 9.65 35.85
CA GLY A 456 -1.07 8.88 36.57
C GLY A 456 -2.09 8.30 35.59
N ASN A 457 -2.79 7.25 36.01
CA ASN A 457 -3.74 6.51 35.18
C ASN A 457 -5.04 7.32 34.92
N ALA A 458 -4.95 8.35 34.09
CA ALA A 458 -6.09 9.06 33.54
C ALA A 458 -6.61 8.32 32.30
N ASN A 459 -7.94 8.14 32.19
CA ASN A 459 -8.52 7.50 31.01
C ASN A 459 -8.39 8.41 29.79
N TYR A 460 -7.60 7.99 28.79
CA TYR A 460 -7.24 8.80 27.62
C TYR A 460 -8.35 8.84 26.57
N LYS A 461 -9.33 9.72 26.80
CA LYS A 461 -10.37 10.06 25.83
C LYS A 461 -9.85 11.08 24.79
N PRO A 462 -10.21 10.96 23.50
CA PRO A 462 -10.01 12.03 22.50
C PRO A 462 -10.78 13.32 22.86
N ASP A 463 -10.54 14.41 22.13
CA ASP A 463 -11.23 15.70 22.36
C ASP A 463 -12.77 15.56 22.28
N ASP A 464 -13.25 14.79 21.30
CA ASP A 464 -14.62 14.32 21.15
C ASP A 464 -14.60 12.79 20.95
N ASP A 465 -15.58 12.07 21.48
CA ASP A 465 -15.77 10.63 21.24
C ASP A 465 -16.84 10.41 20.16
N TRP A 466 -16.65 9.42 19.29
CA TRP A 466 -17.40 9.28 18.03
C TRP A 466 -17.86 7.84 17.76
N VAL A 467 -19.13 7.69 17.37
CA VAL A 467 -19.70 6.42 16.91
C VAL A 467 -20.19 6.52 15.46
N GLN A 468 -20.15 5.42 14.72
CA GLN A 468 -20.72 5.32 13.38
C GLN A 468 -22.10 4.63 13.42
N CYS A 469 -23.08 5.19 12.70
CA CYS A 469 -24.39 4.56 12.55
C CYS A 469 -24.33 3.37 11.56
N ASN A 470 -24.71 2.17 11.99
CA ASN A 470 -24.77 0.97 11.14
C ASN A 470 -25.72 1.16 9.93
N LYS A 471 -26.85 1.87 10.09
CA LYS A 471 -27.84 2.10 9.00
C LYS A 471 -27.38 3.13 7.97
N CYS A 472 -26.95 4.32 8.39
CA CYS A 472 -26.71 5.45 7.49
C CYS A 472 -25.24 5.83 7.34
N ARG A 473 -24.33 5.06 7.94
CA ARG A 473 -22.87 5.17 7.92
C ARG A 473 -22.28 6.52 8.39
N LYS A 474 -23.13 7.46 8.83
CA LYS A 474 -22.74 8.76 9.39
C LYS A 474 -22.08 8.62 10.76
N TRP A 475 -21.06 9.43 11.01
CA TRP A 475 -20.40 9.60 12.30
C TRP A 475 -21.16 10.59 13.19
N ARG A 476 -21.23 10.28 14.49
CA ARG A 476 -21.93 11.06 15.53
C ARG A 476 -21.02 11.29 16.72
N VAL A 477 -20.95 12.54 17.19
CA VAL A 477 -20.35 12.88 18.49
C VAL A 477 -21.18 12.27 19.62
N LEU A 478 -20.53 11.64 20.58
CA LEU A 478 -21.11 11.16 21.83
C LEU A 478 -20.98 12.23 22.91
N PRO A 479 -22.01 12.49 23.75
CA PRO A 479 -21.87 13.39 24.89
C PRO A 479 -20.76 12.91 25.85
N PRO A 480 -20.07 13.80 26.58
CA PRO A 480 -18.87 13.45 27.37
C PRO A 480 -19.03 12.25 28.31
N ASN A 481 -20.23 12.03 28.85
CA ASN A 481 -20.58 10.95 29.78
C ASN A 481 -20.77 9.56 29.14
N PHE A 482 -20.72 9.44 27.80
CA PHE A 482 -20.86 8.18 27.07
C PHE A 482 -19.54 7.77 26.42
N ASP A 483 -19.24 6.48 26.42
CA ASP A 483 -18.03 5.88 25.85
C ASP A 483 -18.41 5.04 24.63
N SER A 484 -17.76 5.22 23.48
CA SER A 484 -18.01 4.40 22.28
C SER A 484 -17.76 2.90 22.50
N HIS A 485 -16.90 2.51 23.44
CA HIS A 485 -16.69 1.11 23.85
C HIS A 485 -17.82 0.54 24.72
N SER A 486 -18.69 1.40 25.29
CA SER A 486 -19.86 0.96 26.07
C SER A 486 -21.12 0.72 25.22
N LEU A 487 -21.07 1.04 23.92
CA LEU A 487 -22.18 0.90 23.00
C LEU A 487 -22.28 -0.53 22.42
N PRO A 488 -23.50 -0.98 22.02
CA PRO A 488 -23.66 -2.27 21.36
C PRO A 488 -22.91 -2.33 20.02
N PRO A 489 -22.43 -3.52 19.59
CA PRO A 489 -21.70 -3.69 18.32
C PRO A 489 -22.46 -3.27 17.05
N GLU A 490 -23.79 -3.19 17.13
CA GLU A 490 -24.62 -2.50 16.15
C GLU A 490 -25.29 -1.31 16.82
N TRP A 491 -24.97 -0.10 16.35
CA TRP A 491 -25.50 1.15 16.87
C TRP A 491 -26.15 1.98 15.76
N PHE A 492 -27.29 2.61 16.07
CA PHE A 492 -28.09 3.35 15.11
C PHE A 492 -28.43 4.74 15.64
N CYS A 493 -28.60 5.73 14.76
CA CYS A 493 -28.87 7.12 15.17
C CYS A 493 -30.03 7.26 16.17
N TYR A 494 -31.09 6.45 16.04
CA TYR A 494 -32.26 6.50 16.92
C TYR A 494 -32.00 6.00 18.34
N MET A 495 -30.83 5.42 18.61
CA MET A 495 -30.47 4.86 19.91
C MET A 495 -29.82 5.91 20.82
N PRO A 496 -29.87 5.71 22.15
CA PRO A 496 -29.04 6.47 23.07
C PRO A 496 -27.54 6.36 22.72
N PRO A 497 -26.74 7.42 22.92
CA PRO A 497 -27.16 8.73 23.45
C PRO A 497 -27.72 9.71 22.41
N PHE A 498 -27.57 9.44 21.10
CA PHE A 498 -27.89 10.42 20.05
C PHE A 498 -29.41 10.62 19.86
N ASN A 499 -30.21 9.55 19.95
CA ASN A 499 -31.68 9.57 19.88
C ASN A 499 -32.25 10.37 18.68
N GLY A 500 -31.53 10.37 17.55
CA GLY A 500 -31.77 11.23 16.40
C GLY A 500 -32.03 10.47 15.10
N MET A 501 -32.35 11.21 14.04
CA MET A 501 -32.68 10.64 12.73
C MET A 501 -31.45 10.49 11.82
N CYS A 502 -31.54 9.63 10.80
CA CYS A 502 -30.43 9.33 9.87
C CYS A 502 -30.18 10.46 8.86
N GLU A 503 -31.19 11.30 8.69
CA GLU A 503 -31.33 12.40 7.76
C GLU A 503 -30.59 13.66 8.26
N ILE A 504 -30.32 13.75 9.56
CA ILE A 504 -29.52 14.81 10.18
C ILE A 504 -28.11 14.81 9.54
N PRO A 505 -27.57 15.95 9.08
CA PRO A 505 -26.21 16.06 8.54
C PRO A 505 -25.13 15.53 9.48
N GLU A 506 -23.98 15.14 8.96
CA GLU A 506 -22.85 14.65 9.78
C GLU A 506 -22.09 15.82 10.43
N GLN A 507 -21.83 15.69 11.74
CA GLN A 507 -21.02 16.65 12.47
C GLN A 507 -19.57 16.64 11.99
N GLN A 508 -19.00 17.84 11.82
CA GLN A 508 -17.58 18.07 11.54
C GLN A 508 -16.82 18.29 12.84
N VAL A 509 -15.49 18.17 12.79
CA VAL A 509 -14.62 18.61 13.90
C VAL A 509 -14.69 20.13 13.99
N ALA A 510 -14.77 20.68 15.20
CA ALA A 510 -14.73 22.12 15.39
C ALA A 510 -13.35 22.69 15.02
N ASP A 511 -13.31 23.84 14.36
CA ASP A 511 -12.07 24.60 14.20
C ASP A 511 -11.59 25.06 15.59
N GLY A 512 -10.52 24.43 16.10
CA GLY A 512 -9.95 24.74 17.41
C GLY A 512 -9.53 26.21 17.51
N VAL A 513 -10.04 26.92 18.51
CA VAL A 513 -9.77 28.36 18.68
C VAL A 513 -8.33 28.57 19.17
N ILE A 514 -7.43 28.86 18.24
CA ILE A 514 -6.09 29.37 18.56
C ILE A 514 -6.26 30.79 19.12
N THR A 515 -6.36 30.91 20.45
CA THR A 515 -6.10 32.19 21.11
C THR A 515 -4.63 32.53 20.90
N VAL A 516 -4.36 33.47 20.00
CA VAL A 516 -3.03 34.05 19.80
C VAL A 516 -2.64 34.82 21.06
N SER A 517 -2.05 34.11 22.03
CA SER A 517 -1.41 34.69 23.19
C SER A 517 -0.29 35.61 22.69
N ALA A 518 -0.37 36.90 23.04
CA ALA A 518 0.55 37.90 22.52
C ALA A 518 2.00 37.50 22.80
N LYS A 519 2.85 37.61 21.77
CA LYS A 519 4.27 37.20 21.80
C LYS A 519 4.94 37.60 23.12
N ARG A 520 5.56 36.64 23.81
CA ARG A 520 6.48 36.92 24.94
C ARG A 520 7.76 37.58 24.40
N SER A 521 7.68 38.87 24.08
CA SER A 521 8.83 39.71 23.74
C SER A 521 9.71 39.89 24.97
N GLY A 522 10.66 38.96 25.19
CA GLY A 522 11.34 38.88 26.48
C GLY A 522 12.66 38.11 26.54
N PHE A 523 13.35 37.81 25.43
CA PHE A 523 14.72 37.24 25.48
C PHE A 523 15.62 37.52 24.24
N ASP A 524 15.65 38.75 23.73
CA ASP A 524 16.63 39.20 22.70
C ASP A 524 17.41 40.47 23.14
N SER A 525 17.69 40.58 24.43
CA SER A 525 18.36 41.75 25.04
C SER A 525 19.74 41.45 25.65
N GLN A 526 20.25 40.21 25.55
CA GLN A 526 21.55 39.82 26.13
C GLN A 526 22.61 39.33 25.12
N ILE A 527 22.23 38.90 23.90
CA ILE A 527 23.23 38.50 22.87
C ILE A 527 23.80 39.71 22.11
N LYS A 528 23.04 40.81 21.98
CA LYS A 528 23.50 42.04 21.31
C LYS A 528 24.48 42.89 22.12
N ALA A 529 24.66 42.61 23.42
CA ALA A 529 25.64 43.30 24.27
C ALA A 529 27.06 42.73 24.13
N GLY A 530 27.21 41.43 23.82
CA GLY A 530 28.51 40.75 23.79
C GLY A 530 29.35 40.96 22.51
N ILE A 531 28.74 41.46 21.43
CA ILE A 531 29.40 41.58 20.11
C ILE A 531 29.87 43.03 19.84
N ALA A 532 29.47 44.00 20.66
CA ALA A 532 29.85 45.41 20.54
C ALA A 532 31.21 45.77 21.18
N LEU A 533 31.85 44.85 21.90
CA LEU A 533 33.08 45.10 22.69
C LEU A 533 34.34 44.39 22.14
N LEU A 534 34.32 43.95 20.88
CA LEU A 534 35.47 43.33 20.19
C LEU A 534 35.69 43.93 18.79
N LYS A 535 35.48 45.25 18.64
CA LYS A 535 35.67 46.00 17.39
C LYS A 535 36.23 47.42 17.56
N GLU A 536 37.01 47.67 18.61
CA GLU A 536 37.80 48.91 18.78
C GLU A 536 39.25 48.61 19.20
N GLU A 537 39.93 47.71 18.48
CA GLU A 537 41.40 47.57 18.52
C GLU A 537 41.87 46.84 17.24
N ASP A 538 42.27 47.61 16.22
CA ASP A 538 43.17 47.30 15.07
C ASP A 538 42.83 48.19 13.85
N SER A 539 43.44 49.37 13.77
CA SER A 539 43.28 50.30 12.62
C SER A 539 44.49 51.23 12.38
N VAL A 540 45.68 50.79 12.77
CA VAL A 540 47.00 51.42 12.58
C VAL A 540 48.00 50.26 12.36
N GLU A 541 48.87 50.17 11.35
CA GLU A 541 49.29 51.10 10.29
C GLU A 541 49.68 50.30 9.02
N GLU A 542 49.35 50.77 7.81
CA GLU A 542 49.98 50.27 6.57
C GLU A 542 51.05 51.26 6.10
N LYS A 543 52.28 50.76 5.84
CA LYS A 543 53.22 51.43 4.92
C LYS A 543 54.42 50.57 4.48
N HIS A 544 54.83 50.89 3.25
CA HIS A 544 56.08 50.53 2.58
C HIS A 544 56.30 49.08 2.10
N GLU A 545 56.25 48.99 0.77
CA GLU A 545 57.08 48.14 -0.09
C GLU A 545 58.59 48.16 0.34
N HIS A 546 59.49 47.29 -0.14
CA HIS A 546 59.67 46.88 -1.53
C HIS A 546 60.74 45.77 -1.68
N SER A 547 60.84 45.19 -2.89
CA SER A 547 62.08 44.66 -3.50
C SER A 547 62.78 43.40 -2.94
N LYS A 548 62.57 42.27 -3.65
CA LYS A 548 63.59 41.27 -4.08
C LYS A 548 64.24 40.42 -2.94
N GLN A 549 64.80 39.22 -3.16
CA GLN A 549 65.40 38.61 -4.35
C GLN A 549 65.54 37.06 -4.16
N SER A 550 65.71 36.30 -5.26
CA SER A 550 66.59 35.12 -5.45
C SER A 550 66.83 34.08 -4.31
N THR A 551 66.84 32.75 -4.53
CA THR A 551 66.82 31.96 -5.79
C THR A 551 66.64 30.44 -5.51
N ASN A 552 66.19 29.74 -6.56
CA ASN A 552 66.60 28.38 -6.98
C ASN A 552 66.19 27.10 -6.25
N ASP A 553 65.93 26.10 -7.12
CA ASP A 553 66.20 24.66 -7.03
C ASP A 553 65.49 23.77 -5.99
N PHE A 554 65.40 22.45 -6.22
CA PHE A 554 64.96 21.69 -7.40
C PHE A 554 64.70 20.23 -6.95
N GLN A 555 63.93 19.46 -7.72
CA GLN A 555 63.81 17.98 -7.63
C GLN A 555 63.27 17.31 -6.34
N LYS A 556 62.00 16.90 -6.46
CA LYS A 556 61.44 15.60 -6.04
C LYS A 556 62.47 14.48 -5.78
N LYS A 557 62.33 13.77 -4.64
CA LYS A 557 62.01 12.31 -4.62
C LYS A 557 61.69 11.74 -3.24
N ARG A 558 61.10 10.53 -3.28
CA ARG A 558 60.88 9.56 -2.19
C ARG A 558 62.22 9.20 -1.50
N ALA A 559 62.30 8.59 -0.32
CA ALA A 559 61.34 7.71 0.38
C ALA A 559 61.71 7.57 1.89
N ARG A 560 60.90 6.77 2.62
CA ARG A 560 61.23 6.10 3.91
C ARG A 560 61.36 7.01 5.15
N ASP A 561 61.13 6.55 6.38
CA ASP A 561 60.76 5.22 6.91
C ASP A 561 59.52 5.27 7.84
N GLU A 562 59.02 4.09 8.25
CA GLU A 562 58.05 3.92 9.35
C GLU A 562 58.77 3.83 10.72
N VAL A 563 58.06 3.45 11.81
CA VAL A 563 58.59 3.18 13.18
C VAL A 563 58.96 4.49 13.94
N ALA A 564 58.55 4.79 15.18
CA ALA A 564 57.69 4.16 16.19
C ALA A 564 57.27 5.23 17.26
N CYS A 565 56.52 4.98 18.35
CA CYS A 565 56.03 3.73 18.95
C CYS A 565 54.75 3.95 19.78
N LYS A 566 54.04 2.85 20.12
CA LYS A 566 53.30 2.73 21.40
C LYS A 566 54.33 2.31 22.49
N ASP A 567 54.08 2.24 23.79
CA ASP A 567 52.90 1.76 24.48
C ASP A 567 53.12 1.91 26.01
N LYS A 568 52.06 1.66 26.80
CA LYS A 568 52.10 1.05 28.16
C LYS A 568 53.01 1.59 29.28
N SER A 569 52.33 2.22 30.24
CA SER A 569 52.27 1.81 31.67
C SER A 569 53.53 1.38 32.44
N SER A 570 53.78 2.07 33.55
CA SER A 570 54.44 1.48 34.73
C SER A 570 53.41 0.93 35.74
N LEU A 571 53.66 -0.28 36.23
CA LEU A 571 53.16 -0.76 37.53
C LEU A 571 54.08 -0.27 38.64
N ILE A 572 53.63 -0.31 39.92
CA ILE A 572 54.31 -0.87 41.12
C ILE A 572 53.83 -0.18 42.42
N ARG A 573 53.19 -0.97 43.31
CA ARG A 573 53.10 -0.83 44.79
C ARG A 573 52.30 0.37 45.36
N ASN A 574 51.82 0.37 46.62
CA ASN A 574 51.85 -0.67 47.69
C ASN A 574 50.63 -0.51 48.65
N ASP A 575 50.34 -1.56 49.42
CA ASP A 575 49.83 -1.55 50.83
C ASP A 575 48.48 -0.88 51.19
N LEU A 576 47.73 -1.27 52.24
CA LEU A 576 47.62 -2.49 53.09
C LEU A 576 46.29 -2.42 53.91
N LYS A 577 45.99 -3.49 54.68
CA LYS A 577 44.87 -3.66 55.66
C LYS A 577 43.49 -3.92 55.02
N SER A 578 42.66 -4.91 55.41
CA SER A 578 42.26 -5.49 56.72
C SER A 578 41.26 -4.59 57.49
N GLU A 579 40.21 -5.08 58.16
CA GLU A 579 39.84 -6.46 58.62
C GLU A 579 38.37 -6.79 58.19
N GLY A 580 37.89 -8.04 58.13
CA GLY A 580 37.24 -8.77 59.25
C GLY A 580 35.71 -8.52 59.32
N CYS A 581 34.83 -9.39 59.86
CA CYS A 581 34.87 -10.84 60.13
C CYS A 581 33.41 -11.34 60.40
N HIS A 582 33.17 -12.66 60.36
CA HIS A 582 31.94 -13.38 60.78
C HIS A 582 30.61 -13.12 60.01
N ALA A 583 29.58 -13.99 60.09
CA ALA A 583 29.52 -15.46 60.16
C ALA A 583 28.05 -15.97 60.04
N SER A 584 27.82 -17.08 59.34
CA SER A 584 26.91 -18.16 59.78
C SER A 584 27.03 -19.40 58.87
N GLN A 585 26.79 -20.59 59.43
CA GLN A 585 26.79 -21.87 58.72
C GLN A 585 25.43 -22.57 58.89
N GLY A 586 25.05 -23.46 57.97
CA GLY A 586 24.52 -24.77 58.39
C GLY A 586 23.30 -25.37 57.68
N ARG A 587 23.54 -26.55 57.06
CA ARG A 587 22.65 -27.73 56.95
C ARG A 587 21.46 -27.64 55.96
N ARG A 588 21.42 -28.49 54.92
CA ARG A 588 20.73 -29.81 54.77
C ARG A 588 19.19 -29.67 54.60
N SER A 589 18.47 -30.44 53.80
CA SER A 589 18.71 -31.64 52.92
C SER A 589 17.51 -31.76 51.94
N GLY A 590 17.48 -32.57 50.86
CA GLY A 590 18.39 -33.57 50.29
C GLY A 590 17.81 -34.15 48.97
N GLU A 591 18.37 -35.27 48.48
CA GLU A 591 17.87 -36.33 47.54
C GLU A 591 16.60 -36.12 46.65
N ALA A 592 16.48 -36.66 45.42
CA ALA A 592 17.42 -37.31 44.49
C ALA A 592 16.71 -37.56 43.12
N SER A 593 17.46 -37.78 42.03
CA SER A 593 17.07 -38.72 40.94
C SER A 593 18.24 -39.08 40.02
N SER A 594 18.24 -40.30 39.50
CA SER A 594 19.33 -41.00 38.81
C SER A 594 19.42 -40.72 37.29
N LYS A 595 20.64 -40.86 36.75
CA LYS A 595 20.89 -41.21 35.34
C LYS A 595 21.13 -42.71 35.24
N VAL A 596 20.64 -43.35 34.18
CA VAL A 596 21.16 -44.62 33.62
C VAL A 596 21.16 -44.51 32.09
N SER A 597 22.13 -45.14 31.43
CA SER A 597 22.33 -45.16 29.98
C SER A 597 22.42 -46.60 29.47
N ILE A 598 22.29 -46.81 28.14
CA ILE A 598 22.88 -47.96 27.41
C ILE A 598 22.92 -47.67 25.88
N LYS A 599 23.68 -48.50 25.16
CA LYS A 599 24.22 -48.32 23.79
C LYS A 599 23.29 -48.77 22.64
N LEU A 600 23.67 -48.40 21.41
CA LEU A 600 24.12 -49.31 20.33
C LEU A 600 24.93 -48.45 19.33
N ASP A 601 26.25 -48.56 19.22
CA ASP A 601 27.10 -49.58 18.57
C ASP A 601 27.16 -49.46 17.03
N SER A 602 28.33 -49.78 16.45
CA SER A 602 28.76 -49.44 15.07
C SER A 602 29.57 -50.57 14.43
N LEU A 603 29.49 -50.74 13.11
CA LEU A 603 30.38 -51.59 12.32
C LEU A 603 30.74 -50.93 10.98
N ASP A 604 32.03 -50.95 10.64
CA ASP A 604 32.58 -50.68 9.31
C ASP A 604 32.73 -51.99 8.52
N ASP A 605 32.89 -51.90 7.20
CA ASP A 605 33.74 -52.83 6.44
C ASP A 605 34.18 -52.22 5.09
N CYS A 606 35.40 -52.51 4.62
CA CYS A 606 36.07 -51.78 3.53
C CYS A 606 36.86 -52.69 2.57
N VAL A 607 36.62 -52.59 1.25
CA VAL A 607 37.52 -53.06 0.16
C VAL A 607 37.25 -52.25 -1.14
N ASP A 608 38.15 -52.16 -2.15
CA ASP A 608 39.43 -51.41 -2.20
C ASP A 608 39.86 -51.17 -3.68
N ILE A 609 40.87 -50.31 -3.90
CA ILE A 609 41.83 -50.27 -5.04
C ILE A 609 41.42 -49.80 -6.46
N SER A 610 42.27 -48.89 -6.98
CA SER A 610 42.62 -48.57 -8.38
C SER A 610 41.77 -47.56 -9.19
N ALA A 611 42.43 -46.93 -10.18
CA ALA A 611 41.97 -45.77 -10.93
C ALA A 611 42.30 -45.86 -12.42
N VAL A 612 41.49 -45.17 -13.25
CA VAL A 612 41.83 -44.83 -14.65
C VAL A 612 41.32 -43.41 -14.93
N GLU A 613 42.16 -42.56 -15.50
CA GLU A 613 41.75 -41.23 -15.98
C GLU A 613 40.97 -41.33 -17.30
N ASN A 614 40.00 -40.43 -17.51
CA ASN A 614 39.75 -39.89 -18.86
C ASN A 614 39.03 -38.54 -18.81
N THR A 615 39.38 -37.62 -19.72
CA THR A 615 38.93 -36.22 -19.68
C THR A 615 38.29 -35.76 -21.00
N ALA A 616 37.05 -35.25 -20.94
CA ALA A 616 36.35 -34.73 -22.13
C ALA A 616 35.35 -33.58 -21.85
N LYS A 617 35.88 -32.34 -21.91
CA LYS A 617 35.27 -31.14 -22.53
C LYS A 617 33.78 -30.79 -22.22
N ARG A 618 33.59 -29.71 -21.44
CA ARG A 618 32.41 -28.82 -21.55
C ARG A 618 32.48 -27.98 -22.86
N PRO A 619 31.35 -27.59 -23.47
CA PRO A 619 31.34 -26.76 -24.68
C PRO A 619 31.67 -25.28 -24.40
N VAL A 620 32.27 -24.60 -25.38
CA VAL A 620 32.72 -23.19 -25.28
C VAL A 620 31.74 -22.25 -26.00
N LEU A 621 31.24 -21.23 -25.29
CA LEU A 621 30.43 -20.16 -25.87
C LEU A 621 31.29 -19.22 -26.74
N LYS A 622 30.84 -18.97 -27.98
CA LYS A 622 31.53 -18.08 -28.93
C LYS A 622 31.29 -16.61 -28.59
N ARG A 623 32.36 -15.85 -28.32
CA ARG A 623 32.30 -14.37 -28.25
C ARG A 623 31.98 -13.77 -29.62
N LEU A 624 30.93 -12.96 -29.71
CA LEU A 624 30.75 -11.98 -30.77
C LEU A 624 31.34 -10.62 -30.35
N ARG A 625 31.85 -9.85 -31.31
CA ARG A 625 32.69 -8.67 -31.07
C ARG A 625 31.86 -7.39 -30.92
N ARG A 626 32.24 -6.51 -30.00
CA ARG A 626 31.82 -5.10 -30.01
C ARG A 626 32.47 -4.37 -31.18
N GLY A 627 31.73 -3.49 -31.86
CA GLY A 627 32.28 -2.61 -32.90
C GLY A 627 33.11 -1.46 -32.31
N PRO A 628 34.04 -0.87 -33.08
CA PRO A 628 34.86 0.25 -32.63
C PRO A 628 34.10 1.57 -32.65
N ALA A 629 34.46 2.49 -31.74
CA ALA A 629 33.92 3.84 -31.73
C ALA A 629 34.45 4.66 -32.92
N ARG A 630 33.56 5.44 -33.57
CA ARG A 630 33.97 6.49 -34.50
C ARG A 630 34.21 7.79 -33.73
N SER A 631 35.44 8.29 -33.78
CA SER A 631 35.75 9.69 -33.53
C SER A 631 36.34 10.30 -34.80
N CYS A 632 35.91 11.52 -35.14
CA CYS A 632 36.64 12.38 -36.07
C CYS A 632 36.19 13.82 -35.87
N ARG A 633 37.13 14.72 -35.63
CA ARG A 633 36.90 16.18 -35.67
C ARG A 633 36.99 16.66 -37.13
N ARG A 634 36.38 17.80 -37.44
CA ARG A 634 37.07 18.93 -38.11
C ARG A 634 36.23 20.20 -38.07
N SER A 635 36.95 21.32 -38.22
CA SER A 635 36.48 22.69 -38.52
C SER A 635 35.23 23.12 -37.73
#